data_AF-A0A553ZT72-F1
#
_entry.id   AF-A0A553ZT72-F1
#
_cell.length_a   1.000
_cell.length_b   1.000
_cell.length_c   1.000
_cell.angle_alpha   90.00
_cell.angle_beta   90.00
_cell.angle_gamma   90.00
#
_symmetry.space_group_name_H-M   'P 1'
#
loop_
_entity.id
_entity.type
_entity.pdbx_description
1 polymer ?
#
loop_
_entity_poly.entity_id
_entity_poly.type
_entity_poly.pdbx_seq_one_letter_code
_entity_poly.pdbx_strand_id
1 'polypeptide(L)'
;MQLDHFNKDPLYSKALEYWCEAWKIFSKKVENGTLGIDIVNIRTILLDIINEYELNKFESDNNRKVYLNLIDNLISKKHMKLYRDELLILKNRLEKKDSQSVYVIAKELTRKIAEENFAQMIFDDLLVIFKKKLFSKKDRIKIKNLTKDIIVDLVTSGRNVEDIKDLLTDIFQTYGVFEKKIVIFFKFTPSDLSPEQAKEYNDNLTLKDRLELLRENLLVEKSAYLFIFPVWGMIASHLKDENYTLFGFDVYDPLRENKLPINDFADETFNTEKEMDDVDKFKNDSRCNVIIQVDAISINVAYEKAEEKYSILLSLLNLKFANKRKEFFWNGEYIGRKKVDTESGGLRMPFNLHRDEKVFRRKLSKGNPIHFSADKFREMKNYSDVIDTLEKRNMFIESNTIINVIQLMSKSTWETEENKLLNYWICIESLANISKKNNESKFTFIKETISNMYFLWEKFGPIHDLFLLTEHYARSSYNNDESINIPDEFLENVYIFKARSEDSTVSLVKFYKRMKELSSYTTKESFLDSIEDTLNFYQDNKKALQILLSKKDEVKLTIDYIYKSRNQIVHNGYVAKNLIPYLVHSAEGYARSLFQRIIDVYLEDEFDLQNYFVKEKYEGDLLEKKLTNKDYYEIGLEE
;
A
#
# COMPACT_ATOMS: atom_id res chain seq x y z
N MET A 1 -25.61 31.09 -5.54
CA MET A 1 -24.27 31.59 -5.14
C MET A 1 -24.48 33.03 -4.72
N GLN A 2 -24.07 33.43 -3.51
CA GLN A 2 -24.45 34.72 -2.91
C GLN A 2 -23.67 35.93 -3.44
N LEU A 3 -23.03 35.82 -4.62
CA LEU A 3 -22.24 36.92 -5.21
C LEU A 3 -23.08 38.20 -5.41
N ASP A 4 -24.40 38.05 -5.61
CA ASP A 4 -25.35 39.16 -5.75
C ASP A 4 -25.42 40.09 -4.52
N HIS A 5 -25.00 39.64 -3.33
CA HIS A 5 -24.87 40.49 -2.14
C HIS A 5 -23.87 41.64 -2.35
N PHE A 6 -22.93 41.47 -3.27
CA PHE A 6 -21.88 42.43 -3.58
C PHE A 6 -22.18 43.27 -4.82
N ASN A 7 -23.41 43.28 -5.34
CA ASN A 7 -23.76 43.99 -6.58
C ASN A 7 -23.47 45.50 -6.56
N LYS A 8 -23.36 46.12 -5.38
CA LYS A 8 -23.01 47.53 -5.17
C LYS A 8 -21.50 47.78 -5.05
N ASP A 9 -20.68 46.72 -4.94
CA ASP A 9 -19.24 46.84 -4.81
C ASP A 9 -18.60 47.25 -6.16
N PRO A 10 -17.66 48.22 -6.19
CA PRO A 10 -17.01 48.66 -7.43
C PRO A 10 -16.27 47.58 -8.23
N LEU A 11 -15.88 46.47 -7.58
CA LEU A 11 -15.18 45.34 -8.19
C LEU A 11 -16.15 44.29 -8.75
N TYR A 12 -17.45 44.40 -8.44
CA TYR A 12 -18.48 43.54 -9.00
C TYR A 12 -18.55 43.76 -10.53
N SER A 13 -18.36 42.68 -11.29
CA SER A 13 -18.30 42.76 -12.74
C SER A 13 -18.76 41.48 -13.43
N LYS A 14 -19.21 41.61 -14.68
CA LYS A 14 -19.52 40.46 -15.56
C LYS A 14 -18.33 39.52 -15.76
N ALA A 15 -17.09 40.03 -15.61
CA ALA A 15 -15.90 39.20 -15.70
C ALA A 15 -15.75 38.28 -14.46
N LEU A 16 -16.09 38.78 -13.28
CA LEU A 16 -16.09 38.01 -12.03
C LEU A 16 -17.20 36.95 -12.02
N GLU A 17 -18.41 37.31 -12.45
CA GLU A 17 -19.52 36.35 -12.64
C GLU A 17 -19.11 35.21 -13.60
N TYR A 18 -18.56 35.57 -14.76
CA TYR A 18 -18.08 34.61 -15.76
C TYR A 18 -16.98 33.70 -15.22
N TRP A 19 -16.07 34.24 -14.41
CA TRP A 19 -15.02 33.45 -13.78
C TRP A 19 -15.59 32.45 -12.76
N CYS A 20 -16.59 32.84 -11.96
CA CYS A 20 -17.26 31.93 -11.03
C CYS A 20 -17.97 30.78 -11.76
N GLU A 21 -18.59 31.06 -12.92
CA GLU A 21 -19.15 30.02 -13.78
C GLU A 21 -18.06 29.11 -14.36
N ALA A 22 -16.97 29.70 -14.87
CA ALA A 22 -15.84 28.94 -15.40
C ALA A 22 -15.24 28.02 -14.34
N TRP A 23 -15.09 28.49 -13.11
CA TRP A 23 -14.59 27.70 -11.98
C TRP A 23 -15.43 26.45 -11.73
N LYS A 24 -16.75 26.60 -11.65
CA LYS A 24 -17.68 25.47 -11.46
C LYS A 24 -17.61 24.47 -12.62
N ILE A 25 -17.57 24.98 -13.85
CA ILE A 25 -17.48 24.13 -15.05
C ILE A 25 -16.18 23.33 -15.03
N PHE A 26 -15.04 23.97 -14.77
CA PHE A 26 -13.74 23.28 -14.79
C PHE A 26 -13.57 22.32 -13.60
N SER A 27 -14.01 22.69 -12.40
CA SER A 27 -13.98 21.79 -11.24
C SER A 27 -14.80 20.51 -11.50
N LYS A 28 -16.00 20.65 -12.08
CA LYS A 28 -16.83 19.51 -12.50
C LYS A 28 -16.20 18.70 -13.65
N LYS A 29 -15.48 19.35 -14.56
CA LYS A 29 -14.76 18.65 -15.63
C LYS A 29 -13.62 17.79 -15.10
N VAL A 30 -12.91 18.27 -14.08
CA VAL A 30 -11.87 17.51 -13.38
C VAL A 30 -12.48 16.30 -12.69
N GLU A 31 -13.52 16.50 -11.87
CA GLU A 31 -14.25 15.42 -11.19
C GLU A 31 -14.69 14.31 -12.16
N ASN A 32 -15.28 14.70 -13.29
CA ASN A 32 -15.80 13.75 -14.27
C ASN A 32 -14.70 13.16 -15.20
N GLY A 33 -13.42 13.53 -15.03
CA GLY A 33 -12.33 13.11 -15.92
C GLY A 33 -12.41 13.66 -17.35
N THR A 34 -13.33 14.59 -17.63
CA THR A 34 -13.58 15.14 -18.98
C THR A 34 -12.60 16.24 -19.40
N LEU A 35 -11.67 16.63 -18.52
CA LEU A 35 -10.61 17.58 -18.85
C LEU A 35 -9.55 16.96 -19.79
N GLY A 36 -9.39 15.63 -19.78
CA GLY A 36 -8.43 14.92 -20.61
C GLY A 36 -6.98 15.32 -20.30
N ILE A 37 -6.13 15.41 -21.33
CA ILE A 37 -4.69 15.70 -21.19
C ILE A 37 -4.39 17.07 -20.56
N ASP A 38 -5.36 18.00 -20.59
CA ASP A 38 -5.21 19.33 -20.00
C ASP A 38 -5.05 19.31 -18.46
N ILE A 39 -5.29 18.17 -17.79
CA ILE A 39 -5.01 17.97 -16.36
C ILE A 39 -3.52 17.83 -16.07
N VAL A 40 -2.70 17.49 -17.07
CA VAL A 40 -1.27 17.22 -16.89
C VAL A 40 -0.52 18.55 -16.89
N ASN A 41 0.09 18.89 -15.76
CA ASN A 41 0.97 20.04 -15.62
C ASN A 41 2.43 19.62 -15.38
N ILE A 42 3.29 20.60 -15.08
CA ILE A 42 4.72 20.32 -14.88
C ILE A 42 4.99 19.37 -13.71
N ARG A 43 4.22 19.46 -12.62
CA ARG A 43 4.40 18.61 -11.44
C ARG A 43 4.16 17.15 -11.82
N THR A 44 3.07 16.88 -12.52
CA THR A 44 2.73 15.54 -13.03
C THR A 44 3.78 15.02 -14.00
N ILE A 45 4.22 15.84 -14.97
CA ILE A 45 5.21 15.41 -15.98
C ILE A 45 6.53 15.01 -15.32
N LEU A 46 7.01 15.77 -14.34
CA LEU A 46 8.26 15.45 -13.67
C LEU A 46 8.15 14.15 -12.87
N LEU A 47 7.03 13.94 -12.17
CA LEU A 47 6.76 12.69 -11.45
C LEU A 47 6.63 11.50 -12.42
N ASP A 48 5.95 11.66 -13.55
CA ASP A 48 5.83 10.61 -14.56
C ASP A 48 7.19 10.23 -15.18
N ILE A 49 8.05 11.22 -15.42
CA ILE A 49 9.42 11.01 -15.91
C ILE A 49 10.25 10.23 -14.87
N ILE A 50 10.11 10.57 -13.59
CA ILE A 50 10.76 9.86 -12.49
C ILE A 50 10.23 8.41 -12.45
N ASN A 51 8.92 8.22 -12.45
CA ASN A 51 8.28 6.90 -12.41
C ASN A 51 8.65 6.02 -13.62
N GLU A 52 8.70 6.59 -14.83
CA GLU A 52 9.11 5.85 -16.03
C GLU A 52 10.58 5.40 -15.96
N TYR A 53 11.45 6.20 -15.34
CA TYR A 53 12.81 5.77 -15.05
C TYR A 53 12.83 4.61 -14.04
N GLU A 54 12.11 4.76 -12.93
CA GLU A 54 12.13 3.83 -11.82
C GLU A 54 11.52 2.46 -12.18
N LEU A 55 10.43 2.45 -12.95
CA LEU A 55 9.70 1.24 -13.33
C LEU A 55 10.25 0.59 -14.60
N ASN A 56 10.61 1.41 -15.59
CA ASN A 56 10.87 0.95 -16.96
C ASN A 56 12.22 1.42 -17.53
N LYS A 57 13.03 2.17 -16.77
CA LYS A 57 14.33 2.71 -17.22
C LYS A 57 14.29 3.43 -18.57
N PHE A 58 13.14 4.03 -18.94
CA PHE A 58 12.87 4.62 -20.26
C PHE A 58 13.05 3.67 -21.45
N GLU A 59 12.75 2.38 -21.31
CA GLU A 59 12.77 1.42 -22.42
C GLU A 59 11.76 1.79 -23.54
N SER A 60 10.66 2.49 -23.21
CA SER A 60 9.63 2.90 -24.18
C SER A 60 9.99 4.19 -24.93
N ASP A 61 10.33 4.05 -26.21
CA ASP A 61 10.54 5.18 -27.13
C ASP A 61 9.26 6.04 -27.32
N ASN A 62 8.07 5.46 -27.15
CA ASN A 62 6.80 6.18 -27.26
C ASN A 62 6.54 7.08 -26.06
N ASN A 63 6.78 6.58 -24.83
CA ASN A 63 6.59 7.36 -23.61
C ASN A 63 7.46 8.61 -23.63
N ARG A 64 8.73 8.45 -24.05
CA ARG A 64 9.66 9.57 -24.22
C ARG A 64 9.14 10.67 -25.16
N LYS A 65 8.55 10.30 -26.30
CA LYS A 65 7.96 11.27 -27.25
C LYS A 65 6.78 12.04 -26.64
N VAL A 66 5.97 11.37 -25.82
CA VAL A 66 4.87 12.01 -25.10
C VAL A 66 5.42 13.09 -24.15
N TYR A 67 6.41 12.76 -23.33
CA TYR A 67 7.01 13.74 -22.40
C TYR A 67 7.64 14.95 -23.11
N LEU A 68 8.32 14.73 -24.24
CA LEU A 68 8.88 15.82 -25.05
C LEU A 68 7.79 16.80 -25.51
N ASN A 69 6.67 16.29 -26.04
CA ASN A 69 5.55 17.11 -26.48
C ASN A 69 4.91 17.88 -25.31
N LEU A 70 4.78 17.25 -24.15
CA LEU A 70 4.22 17.88 -22.96
C LEU A 70 5.10 19.02 -22.43
N ILE A 71 6.42 18.81 -22.39
CA ILE A 71 7.38 19.84 -21.99
C ILE A 71 7.36 21.02 -22.97
N ASP A 72 7.28 20.76 -24.28
CA ASP A 72 7.22 21.82 -25.30
C ASP A 72 6.00 22.73 -25.14
N ASN A 73 4.85 22.14 -24.83
CA ASN A 73 3.63 22.92 -24.57
C ASN A 73 3.80 23.83 -23.34
N LEU A 74 4.49 23.37 -22.29
CA LEU A 74 4.69 24.12 -21.05
C LEU A 74 5.70 25.26 -21.18
N ILE A 75 6.77 25.08 -21.94
CA ILE A 75 7.81 26.10 -22.16
C ILE A 75 7.22 27.41 -22.72
N SER A 76 6.12 27.33 -23.46
CA SER A 76 5.42 28.48 -24.02
C SER A 76 4.56 29.28 -23.02
N LYS A 77 4.27 28.72 -21.83
CA LYS A 77 3.38 29.36 -20.84
C LYS A 77 4.08 30.48 -20.08
N LYS A 78 3.38 31.60 -19.87
CA LYS A 78 3.92 32.80 -19.19
C LYS A 78 4.43 32.53 -17.77
N HIS A 79 3.70 31.73 -16.99
CA HIS A 79 4.09 31.41 -15.61
C HIS A 79 5.30 30.45 -15.53
N MET A 80 5.68 29.79 -16.63
CA MET A 80 6.86 28.91 -16.69
C MET A 80 8.15 29.64 -17.11
N LYS A 81 8.12 30.97 -17.26
CA LYS A 81 9.25 31.74 -17.79
C LYS A 81 10.53 31.57 -16.97
N LEU A 82 10.43 31.44 -15.65
CA LEU A 82 11.59 31.29 -14.75
C LEU A 82 12.27 29.93 -14.86
N TYR A 83 11.52 28.89 -15.24
CA TYR A 83 12.00 27.50 -15.35
C TYR A 83 12.32 27.09 -16.79
N ARG A 84 12.26 28.04 -17.72
CA ARG A 84 12.33 27.75 -19.15
C ARG A 84 13.64 27.08 -19.54
N ASP A 85 14.75 27.55 -19.00
CA ASP A 85 16.07 27.06 -19.36
C ASP A 85 16.30 25.66 -18.79
N GLU A 86 15.88 25.40 -17.55
CA GLU A 86 15.93 24.08 -16.95
C GLU A 86 15.05 23.07 -17.69
N LEU A 87 13.84 23.47 -18.12
CA LEU A 87 12.97 22.61 -18.93
C LEU A 87 13.58 22.31 -20.30
N LEU A 88 14.28 23.27 -20.92
CA LEU A 88 15.01 23.05 -22.16
C LEU A 88 16.18 22.08 -21.98
N ILE A 89 16.87 22.14 -20.84
CA ILE A 89 17.94 21.18 -20.50
C ILE A 89 17.34 19.78 -20.32
N LEU A 90 16.26 19.64 -19.55
CA LEU A 90 15.56 18.36 -19.37
C LEU A 90 15.11 17.78 -20.72
N LYS A 91 14.51 18.61 -21.57
CA LYS A 91 14.09 18.23 -22.92
C LYS A 91 15.27 17.70 -23.75
N ASN A 92 16.38 18.43 -23.79
CA ASN A 92 17.58 18.03 -24.54
C ASN A 92 18.13 16.66 -24.09
N ARG A 93 18.12 16.41 -22.78
CA ARG A 93 18.56 15.12 -22.21
C ARG A 93 17.61 13.98 -22.55
N LEU A 94 16.30 14.23 -22.53
CA LEU A 94 15.30 13.29 -23.02
C LEU A 94 15.55 12.96 -24.50
N GLU A 95 15.75 13.96 -25.37
CA GLU A 95 16.03 13.72 -26.80
C GLU A 95 17.29 12.85 -27.02
N LYS A 96 18.32 13.05 -26.19
CA LYS A 96 19.58 12.29 -26.24
C LYS A 96 19.52 10.89 -25.61
N LYS A 97 18.37 10.48 -25.07
CA LYS A 97 18.18 9.20 -24.35
C LYS A 97 19.15 9.01 -23.17
N ASP A 98 19.48 10.11 -22.48
CA ASP A 98 20.38 10.12 -21.31
C ASP A 98 19.57 9.89 -20.02
N SER A 99 19.11 8.64 -19.83
CA SER A 99 18.08 8.30 -18.83
C SER A 99 18.46 8.69 -17.40
N GLN A 100 19.72 8.49 -16.99
CA GLN A 100 20.19 8.85 -15.64
C GLN A 100 20.20 10.37 -15.44
N SER A 101 20.68 11.15 -16.42
CA SER A 101 20.67 12.61 -16.31
C SER A 101 19.25 13.17 -16.27
N VAL A 102 18.35 12.61 -17.10
CA VAL A 102 16.92 12.95 -17.09
C VAL A 102 16.31 12.76 -15.71
N TYR A 103 16.56 11.60 -15.09
CA TYR A 103 16.07 11.28 -13.76
C TYR A 103 16.54 12.28 -12.70
N VAL A 104 17.84 12.56 -12.67
CA VAL A 104 18.43 13.50 -11.71
C VAL A 104 17.88 14.91 -11.90
N ILE A 105 17.82 15.40 -13.14
CA ILE A 105 17.27 16.73 -13.44
C ILE A 105 15.79 16.81 -13.06
N ALA A 106 15.01 15.77 -13.34
CA ALA A 106 13.61 15.73 -12.98
C ALA A 106 13.40 15.80 -11.46
N LYS A 107 14.19 15.05 -10.67
CA LYS A 107 14.14 15.12 -9.19
C LYS A 107 14.49 16.51 -8.66
N GLU A 108 15.55 17.12 -9.18
CA GLU A 108 15.95 18.48 -8.78
C GLU A 108 14.89 19.52 -9.14
N LEU A 109 14.32 19.43 -10.34
CA LEU A 109 13.23 20.29 -10.77
C LEU A 109 11.97 20.11 -9.93
N THR A 110 11.62 18.87 -9.57
CA THR A 110 10.48 18.58 -8.69
C THR A 110 10.65 19.27 -7.34
N ARG A 111 11.87 19.23 -6.75
CA ARG A 111 12.15 19.94 -5.48
C ARG A 111 12.00 21.46 -5.62
N LYS A 112 12.56 22.06 -6.68
CA LYS A 112 12.44 23.51 -6.91
C LYS A 112 10.99 23.94 -7.11
N ILE A 113 10.25 23.20 -7.93
CA ILE A 113 8.87 23.53 -8.28
C ILE A 113 7.91 23.23 -7.11
N ALA A 114 8.24 22.32 -6.19
CA ALA A 114 7.41 22.01 -5.03
C ALA A 114 7.07 23.25 -4.17
N GLU A 115 7.97 24.22 -4.12
CA GLU A 115 7.83 25.45 -3.30
C GLU A 115 7.10 26.59 -4.04
N GLU A 116 6.86 26.45 -5.35
CA GLU A 116 6.25 27.50 -6.17
C GLU A 116 4.72 27.52 -6.06
N ASN A 117 4.15 28.72 -6.00
CA ASN A 117 2.70 28.94 -5.91
C ASN A 117 2.13 29.41 -7.26
N PHE A 118 2.16 28.54 -8.28
CA PHE A 118 1.67 28.91 -9.61
C PHE A 118 0.20 29.34 -9.60
N ALA A 119 -0.66 28.67 -8.83
CA ALA A 119 -2.06 29.07 -8.64
C ALA A 119 -2.20 30.55 -8.25
N GLN A 120 -1.39 31.03 -7.29
CA GLN A 120 -1.41 32.42 -6.85
C GLN A 120 -0.89 33.38 -7.93
N MET A 121 0.23 33.03 -8.59
CA MET A 121 0.78 33.83 -9.69
C MET A 121 -0.20 33.97 -10.87
N ILE A 122 -0.93 32.89 -11.18
CA ILE A 122 -1.94 32.85 -12.25
C ILE A 122 -3.19 33.63 -11.83
N PHE A 123 -3.55 33.59 -10.53
CA PHE A 123 -4.66 34.36 -9.98
C PHE A 123 -4.38 35.88 -10.01
N ASP A 124 -3.14 36.30 -9.78
CA ASP A 124 -2.75 37.71 -9.91
C ASP A 124 -2.97 38.23 -11.35
N ASP A 125 -2.71 37.40 -12.35
CA ASP A 125 -3.02 37.69 -13.75
C ASP A 125 -4.55 37.78 -14.02
N LEU A 126 -5.39 37.06 -13.25
CA LEU A 126 -6.86 37.15 -13.31
C LEU A 126 -7.39 38.44 -12.66
N LEU A 127 -6.85 38.85 -11.51
CA LEU A 127 -7.25 40.06 -10.80
C LEU A 127 -7.12 41.31 -11.68
N VAL A 128 -6.09 41.37 -12.53
CA VAL A 128 -5.91 42.44 -13.52
C VAL A 128 -7.05 42.48 -14.54
N ILE A 129 -7.63 41.33 -14.88
CA ILE A 129 -8.74 41.23 -15.84
C ILE A 129 -10.06 41.64 -15.18
N PHE A 130 -10.29 41.28 -13.91
CA PHE A 130 -11.53 41.65 -13.20
C PHE A 130 -11.70 43.16 -13.03
N LYS A 131 -10.60 43.91 -12.97
CA LYS A 131 -10.60 45.38 -12.89
C LYS A 131 -10.98 46.08 -14.22
N LYS A 132 -11.15 45.34 -15.33
CA LYS A 132 -11.53 45.92 -16.63
C LYS A 132 -13.03 46.21 -16.68
N LYS A 133 -13.38 47.46 -17.02
CA LYS A 133 -14.79 47.87 -17.21
C LYS A 133 -15.48 47.25 -18.43
N LEU A 134 -14.72 46.89 -19.48
CA LEU A 134 -15.24 46.29 -20.71
C LEU A 134 -14.63 44.91 -20.94
N PHE A 135 -15.49 43.93 -21.25
CA PHE A 135 -15.17 42.51 -21.27
C PHE A 135 -15.33 41.91 -22.68
N SER A 136 -14.22 41.54 -23.33
CA SER A 136 -14.21 41.04 -24.71
C SER A 136 -14.22 39.50 -24.80
N LYS A 137 -14.42 38.95 -26.01
CA LYS A 137 -14.26 37.50 -26.28
C LYS A 137 -12.82 37.03 -25.99
N LYS A 138 -11.82 37.87 -26.25
CA LYS A 138 -10.41 37.56 -25.95
C LYS A 138 -10.17 37.43 -24.45
N ASP A 139 -10.78 38.31 -23.65
CA ASP A 139 -10.71 38.22 -22.18
C ASP A 139 -11.43 36.97 -21.66
N ARG A 140 -12.59 36.59 -22.23
CA ARG A 140 -13.28 35.32 -21.89
C ARG A 140 -12.39 34.09 -22.07
N ILE A 141 -11.69 34.01 -23.21
CA ILE A 141 -10.77 32.89 -23.49
C ILE A 141 -9.61 32.90 -22.48
N LYS A 142 -9.07 34.09 -22.18
CA LYS A 142 -7.98 34.24 -21.20
C LYS A 142 -8.43 33.80 -19.80
N ILE A 143 -9.60 34.24 -19.32
CA ILE A 143 -10.16 33.82 -18.02
C ILE A 143 -10.30 32.30 -17.99
N LYS A 144 -10.91 31.70 -19.01
CA LYS A 144 -11.07 30.24 -19.08
C LYS A 144 -9.74 29.48 -18.94
N ASN A 145 -8.71 29.92 -19.66
CA ASN A 145 -7.40 29.26 -19.62
C ASN A 145 -6.71 29.43 -18.27
N LEU A 146 -6.74 30.64 -17.68
CA LEU A 146 -6.15 30.89 -16.36
C LEU A 146 -6.90 30.12 -15.26
N THR A 147 -8.24 30.11 -15.28
CA THR A 147 -9.04 29.31 -14.33
C THR A 147 -8.71 27.83 -14.42
N LYS A 148 -8.59 27.30 -15.66
CA LYS A 148 -8.20 25.91 -15.89
C LYS A 148 -6.82 25.64 -15.27
N ASP A 149 -5.82 26.47 -15.58
CA ASP A 149 -4.46 26.28 -15.09
C ASP A 149 -4.39 26.39 -13.54
N ILE A 150 -5.18 27.27 -12.89
CA ILE A 150 -5.26 27.35 -11.42
C ILE A 150 -5.82 26.05 -10.83
N ILE A 151 -6.97 25.59 -11.33
CA ILE A 151 -7.61 24.37 -10.81
C ILE A 151 -6.68 23.17 -11.00
N VAL A 152 -6.03 23.06 -12.16
CA VAL A 152 -5.05 22.00 -12.44
C VAL A 152 -3.87 22.08 -11.47
N ASP A 153 -3.32 23.27 -11.21
CA ASP A 153 -2.22 23.42 -10.25
C ASP A 153 -2.62 23.04 -8.83
N LEU A 154 -3.83 23.41 -8.39
CA LEU A 154 -4.34 23.02 -7.07
C LEU A 154 -4.49 21.50 -6.93
N VAL A 155 -5.09 20.83 -7.94
CA VAL A 155 -5.24 19.36 -7.95
C VAL A 155 -3.88 18.66 -7.91
N THR A 156 -2.97 19.08 -8.77
CA THR A 156 -1.64 18.46 -8.90
C THR A 156 -0.69 18.81 -7.75
N SER A 157 -0.98 19.87 -6.98
CA SER A 157 -0.32 20.17 -5.71
C SER A 157 -0.91 19.37 -4.54
N GLY A 158 -1.91 18.53 -4.80
CA GLY A 158 -2.48 17.60 -3.84
C GLY A 158 -3.74 18.08 -3.12
N ARG A 159 -4.46 19.07 -3.65
CA ARG A 159 -5.76 19.51 -3.11
C ARG A 159 -6.88 18.64 -3.67
N ASN A 160 -7.80 18.18 -2.82
CA ASN A 160 -8.95 17.40 -3.25
C ASN A 160 -9.90 18.28 -4.11
N VAL A 161 -10.53 17.67 -5.12
CA VAL A 161 -11.43 18.36 -6.07
C VAL A 161 -12.63 19.01 -5.35
N GLU A 162 -13.09 18.43 -4.26
CA GLU A 162 -14.27 18.91 -3.54
C GLU A 162 -13.92 20.17 -2.76
N ASP A 163 -12.74 20.19 -2.14
CA ASP A 163 -12.21 21.41 -1.52
C ASP A 163 -12.10 22.54 -2.55
N ILE A 164 -11.71 22.23 -3.80
CA ILE A 164 -11.58 23.21 -4.88
C ILE A 164 -12.95 23.75 -5.31
N LYS A 165 -13.97 22.88 -5.40
CA LYS A 165 -15.35 23.31 -5.70
C LYS A 165 -15.89 24.25 -4.62
N ASP A 166 -15.64 23.89 -3.36
CA ASP A 166 -16.17 24.61 -2.20
C ASP A 166 -15.42 25.91 -1.93
N LEU A 167 -14.20 26.07 -2.45
CA LEU A 167 -13.39 27.29 -2.29
C LEU A 167 -14.17 28.59 -2.62
N LEU A 168 -14.92 28.62 -3.73
CA LEU A 168 -15.73 29.81 -4.06
C LEU A 168 -16.96 29.95 -3.17
N THR A 169 -17.51 28.83 -2.70
CA THR A 169 -18.65 28.82 -1.79
C THR A 169 -18.22 29.38 -0.44
N ASP A 170 -17.12 28.89 0.12
CA ASP A 170 -16.53 29.33 1.39
C ASP A 170 -16.18 30.83 1.39
N ILE A 171 -15.73 31.36 0.24
CA ILE A 171 -15.35 32.77 0.11
C ILE A 171 -16.57 33.70 0.00
N PHE A 172 -17.57 33.32 -0.79
CA PHE A 172 -18.70 34.20 -1.10
C PHE A 172 -19.96 33.94 -0.27
N GLN A 173 -19.98 32.93 0.59
CA GLN A 173 -21.04 32.73 1.57
C GLN A 173 -20.98 33.78 2.68
N THR A 174 -22.16 34.11 3.23
CA THR A 174 -22.32 35.04 4.34
C THR A 174 -22.98 34.34 5.53
N TYR A 175 -24.28 34.54 5.73
CA TYR A 175 -25.04 34.01 6.86
C TYR A 175 -26.51 33.77 6.46
N GLY A 176 -27.21 32.97 7.26
CA GLY A 176 -28.65 32.76 7.18
C GLY A 176 -29.34 33.19 8.46
N VAL A 177 -30.56 33.73 8.34
CA VAL A 177 -31.39 34.08 9.49
C VAL A 177 -32.56 33.10 9.53
N PHE A 178 -32.54 32.18 10.50
CA PHE A 178 -33.57 31.18 10.71
C PHE A 178 -34.24 31.43 12.06
N GLU A 179 -35.54 31.71 12.09
CA GLU A 179 -36.31 31.88 13.33
C GLU A 179 -35.66 32.86 14.34
N LYS A 180 -35.09 33.97 13.84
CA LYS A 180 -34.32 34.99 14.60
C LYS A 180 -32.95 34.55 15.12
N LYS A 181 -32.47 33.34 14.78
CA LYS A 181 -31.07 32.92 15.02
C LYS A 181 -30.23 33.18 13.78
N ILE A 182 -29.07 33.79 13.99
CA ILE A 182 -28.07 34.02 12.93
C ILE A 182 -27.17 32.78 12.88
N VAL A 183 -27.09 32.16 11.70
CA VAL A 183 -26.15 31.07 11.42
C VAL A 183 -25.12 31.61 10.44
N ILE A 184 -23.86 31.65 10.85
CA ILE A 184 -22.75 32.12 10.04
C ILE A 184 -22.27 30.97 9.16
N PHE A 185 -22.23 31.19 7.84
CA PHE A 185 -21.72 30.23 6.87
C PHE A 185 -20.33 30.61 6.35
N PHE A 186 -19.92 31.87 6.53
CA PHE A 186 -18.58 32.32 6.16
C PHE A 186 -17.51 31.74 7.07
N LYS A 187 -16.72 30.82 6.53
CA LYS A 187 -15.70 30.03 7.26
C LYS A 187 -14.56 30.86 7.85
N PHE A 188 -14.27 32.03 7.29
CA PHE A 188 -13.18 32.91 7.76
C PHE A 188 -13.65 33.97 8.78
N THR A 189 -14.79 33.72 9.43
CA THR A 189 -15.24 34.56 10.53
C THR A 189 -14.50 34.16 11.82
N PRO A 190 -13.93 35.09 12.59
CA PRO A 190 -13.27 34.77 13.86
C PRO A 190 -14.20 34.03 14.83
N SER A 191 -13.69 32.98 15.47
CA SER A 191 -14.46 32.03 16.29
C SER A 191 -14.89 32.59 17.65
N ASP A 192 -14.31 33.71 18.06
CA ASP A 192 -14.56 34.42 19.32
C ASP A 192 -15.73 35.43 19.25
N LEU A 193 -16.29 35.68 18.07
CA LEU A 193 -17.37 36.64 17.86
C LEU A 193 -18.74 36.08 18.20
N SER A 194 -19.61 36.91 18.81
CA SER A 194 -21.04 36.58 18.91
C SER A 194 -21.68 36.52 17.51
N PRO A 195 -22.80 35.78 17.33
CA PRO A 195 -23.48 35.71 16.04
C PRO A 195 -23.82 37.07 15.40
N GLU A 196 -24.14 38.09 16.22
CA GLU A 196 -24.42 39.45 15.79
C GLU A 196 -23.14 40.19 15.35
N GLN A 197 -22.05 40.06 16.11
CA GLN A 197 -20.74 40.64 15.76
C GLN A 197 -20.16 39.98 14.51
N ALA A 198 -20.33 38.67 14.38
CA ALA A 198 -19.93 37.88 13.22
C ALA A 198 -20.71 38.29 11.95
N LYS A 199 -21.99 38.65 12.10
CA LYS A 199 -22.81 39.23 11.03
C LYS A 199 -22.28 40.60 10.60
N GLU A 200 -22.03 41.50 11.56
CA GLU A 200 -21.51 42.84 11.28
C GLU A 200 -20.14 42.78 10.60
N TYR A 201 -19.26 41.91 11.08
CA TYR A 201 -17.97 41.62 10.44
C TYR A 201 -18.15 41.20 8.98
N ASN A 202 -19.06 40.24 8.73
CA ASN A 202 -19.34 39.75 7.38
C ASN A 202 -19.89 40.83 6.43
N ASP A 203 -20.79 41.69 6.92
CA ASP A 203 -21.41 42.78 6.17
C ASP A 203 -20.38 43.88 5.78
N ASN A 204 -19.30 44.03 6.55
CA ASN A 204 -18.25 45.03 6.32
C ASN A 204 -17.14 44.59 5.34
N LEU A 205 -17.08 43.31 4.96
CA LEU A 205 -16.07 42.80 4.04
C LEU A 205 -16.36 43.20 2.59
N THR A 206 -15.39 43.81 1.91
CA THR A 206 -15.50 44.16 0.48
C THR A 206 -15.17 42.97 -0.43
N LEU A 207 -15.54 43.02 -1.72
CA LEU A 207 -15.10 42.00 -2.69
C LEU A 207 -13.58 41.91 -2.78
N LYS A 208 -12.87 43.03 -2.59
CA LYS A 208 -11.42 43.03 -2.58
C LYS A 208 -10.89 42.18 -1.41
N ASP A 209 -11.45 42.35 -0.21
CA ASP A 209 -11.04 41.59 0.98
C ASP A 209 -11.33 40.10 0.80
N ARG A 210 -12.49 39.77 0.23
CA ARG A 210 -12.88 38.37 -0.09
C ARG A 210 -11.93 37.73 -1.12
N LEU A 211 -11.53 38.46 -2.15
CA LEU A 211 -10.60 37.96 -3.16
C LEU A 211 -9.16 37.87 -2.66
N GLU A 212 -8.76 38.71 -1.70
CA GLU A 212 -7.45 38.60 -1.04
C GLU A 212 -7.43 37.37 -0.13
N LEU A 213 -8.50 37.11 0.64
CA LEU A 213 -8.65 35.86 1.39
C LEU A 213 -8.59 34.63 0.48
N LEU A 214 -9.25 34.69 -0.68
CA LEU A 214 -9.14 33.63 -1.68
C LEU A 214 -7.69 33.44 -2.13
N ARG A 215 -6.98 34.53 -2.43
CA ARG A 215 -5.58 34.52 -2.87
C ARG A 215 -4.65 33.90 -1.82
N GLU A 216 -4.89 34.18 -0.54
CA GLU A 216 -4.17 33.56 0.58
C GLU A 216 -4.49 32.07 0.68
N ASN A 217 -5.74 31.67 0.49
CA ASN A 217 -6.18 30.26 0.52
C ASN A 217 -5.79 29.44 -0.73
N LEU A 218 -5.17 30.07 -1.74
CA LEU A 218 -4.49 29.36 -2.82
C LEU A 218 -3.11 28.85 -2.38
N LEU A 219 -2.58 29.34 -1.25
CA LEU A 219 -1.35 28.81 -0.65
C LEU A 219 -1.63 27.45 -0.03
N VAL A 220 -0.66 26.56 -0.21
CA VAL A 220 -0.74 25.18 0.23
C VAL A 220 -0.07 25.06 1.60
N GLU A 221 -0.83 25.33 2.67
CA GLU A 221 -0.35 25.16 4.04
C GLU A 221 -0.72 23.78 4.58
N LYS A 222 0.25 23.09 5.20
CA LYS A 222 0.01 21.77 5.82
C LYS A 222 -0.34 21.94 7.29
N SER A 223 -1.39 21.26 7.73
CA SER A 223 -1.77 21.09 9.12
C SER A 223 -1.63 19.62 9.52
N ALA A 224 -1.37 19.38 10.81
CA ALA A 224 -1.36 18.04 11.38
C ALA A 224 -2.79 17.58 11.70
N TYR A 225 -3.14 16.39 11.21
CA TYR A 225 -4.41 15.71 11.45
C TYR A 225 -4.17 14.37 12.14
N LEU A 226 -5.15 13.94 12.93
CA LEU A 226 -5.18 12.66 13.61
C LEU A 226 -6.42 11.89 13.19
N PHE A 227 -6.21 10.61 12.83
CA PHE A 227 -7.27 9.68 12.45
C PHE A 227 -7.21 8.42 13.31
N ILE A 228 -8.38 7.88 13.67
CA ILE A 228 -8.53 6.59 14.36
C ILE A 228 -9.38 5.67 13.48
N PHE A 229 -8.85 4.49 13.18
CA PHE A 229 -9.53 3.46 12.37
C PHE A 229 -9.71 2.16 13.18
N PRO A 230 -10.90 1.55 13.19
CA PRO A 230 -11.12 0.24 13.79
C PRO A 230 -10.67 -0.89 12.84
N VAL A 231 -9.94 -1.87 13.38
CA VAL A 231 -9.52 -3.10 12.71
C VAL A 231 -10.41 -4.24 13.17
N TRP A 232 -11.41 -4.59 12.36
CA TRP A 232 -12.31 -5.70 12.68
C TRP A 232 -11.66 -7.05 12.42
N GLY A 233 -12.00 -8.04 13.25
CA GLY A 233 -11.43 -9.39 13.17
C GLY A 233 -10.15 -9.58 13.98
N MET A 234 -9.74 -8.57 14.76
CA MET A 234 -8.54 -8.59 15.58
C MET A 234 -8.82 -8.12 17.01
N ILE A 235 -8.09 -8.69 17.98
CA ILE A 235 -8.01 -8.19 19.36
C ILE A 235 -6.57 -7.69 19.57
N ALA A 236 -6.42 -6.42 19.93
CA ALA A 236 -5.13 -5.84 20.27
C ALA A 236 -4.63 -6.40 21.62
N SER A 237 -3.36 -6.79 21.67
CA SER A 237 -2.71 -7.13 22.93
C SER A 237 -2.41 -5.87 23.74
N HIS A 238 -2.38 -6.00 25.07
CA HIS A 238 -1.80 -4.97 25.92
C HIS A 238 -0.27 -5.06 25.81
N LEU A 239 0.30 -4.32 24.87
CA LEU A 239 1.75 -4.15 24.77
C LEU A 239 2.17 -3.15 25.86
N LYS A 240 3.16 -3.49 26.67
CA LYS A 240 3.58 -2.68 27.83
C LYS A 240 4.51 -1.52 27.46
N ASP A 241 5.02 -1.48 26.23
CA ASP A 241 5.93 -0.43 25.77
C ASP A 241 5.21 0.62 24.93
N GLU A 242 5.28 1.88 25.40
CA GLU A 242 4.67 3.06 24.77
C GLU A 242 5.32 3.48 23.44
N ASN A 243 6.47 2.88 23.07
CA ASN A 243 7.22 3.20 21.85
C ASN A 243 7.08 2.16 20.72
N TYR A 244 6.11 1.25 20.80
CA TYR A 244 5.92 0.18 19.81
C TYR A 244 4.92 0.59 18.73
N THR A 245 5.36 1.43 17.79
CA THR A 245 4.58 1.76 16.58
C THR A 245 4.77 0.71 15.48
N LEU A 246 3.72 0.48 14.67
CA LEU A 246 3.79 -0.24 13.39
C LEU A 246 3.53 0.74 12.26
N PHE A 247 4.46 0.91 11.32
CA PHE A 247 4.39 1.90 10.23
C PHE A 247 4.15 3.34 10.73
N GLY A 248 4.64 3.65 11.93
CA GLY A 248 4.38 4.91 12.62
C GLY A 248 2.97 5.07 13.21
N PHE A 249 2.20 3.97 13.35
CA PHE A 249 0.87 3.95 13.96
C PHE A 249 0.89 3.32 15.35
N ASP A 250 0.03 3.82 16.24
CA ASP A 250 -0.25 3.19 17.54
C ASP A 250 -1.43 2.22 17.41
N VAL A 251 -1.28 1.01 17.96
CA VAL A 251 -2.33 -0.02 17.98
C VAL A 251 -2.78 -0.26 19.42
N TYR A 252 -4.09 -0.21 19.69
CA TYR A 252 -4.62 -0.32 21.04
C TYR A 252 -6.02 -0.98 21.08
N ASP A 253 -6.43 -1.46 22.27
CA ASP A 253 -7.80 -1.97 22.53
C ASP A 253 -8.62 -0.83 23.18
N PRO A 254 -9.63 -0.26 22.50
CA PRO A 254 -10.40 0.87 23.02
C PRO A 254 -11.24 0.53 24.26
N LEU A 255 -11.44 -0.76 24.58
CA LEU A 255 -12.08 -1.16 25.85
C LEU A 255 -11.14 -1.07 27.06
N ARG A 256 -9.83 -0.92 26.83
CA ARG A 256 -8.81 -0.89 27.89
C ARG A 256 -8.20 0.50 28.07
N GLU A 257 -8.02 1.23 26.98
CA GLU A 257 -7.43 2.57 26.97
C GLU A 257 -8.17 3.45 25.97
N ASN A 258 -8.54 4.67 26.38
CA ASN A 258 -9.04 5.71 25.49
C ASN A 258 -7.91 6.67 25.16
N LYS A 259 -7.73 6.99 23.88
CA LYS A 259 -6.69 7.92 23.43
C LYS A 259 -7.23 9.35 23.26
N LEU A 260 -8.55 9.52 23.31
CA LEU A 260 -9.24 10.79 23.22
C LEU A 260 -9.69 11.28 24.60
N PRO A 261 -9.65 12.60 24.86
CA PRO A 261 -10.18 13.20 26.09
C PRO A 261 -11.64 12.83 26.37
N ILE A 262 -11.99 12.69 27.66
CA ILE A 262 -13.33 12.32 28.13
C ILE A 262 -14.44 13.28 27.66
N ASN A 263 -14.08 14.53 27.31
CA ASN A 263 -15.03 15.55 26.84
C ASN A 263 -15.43 15.40 25.36
N ASP A 264 -14.89 14.41 24.63
CA ASP A 264 -15.25 14.20 23.24
C ASP A 264 -16.54 13.38 23.08
N PHE A 265 -17.41 13.82 22.18
CA PHE A 265 -18.64 13.10 21.81
C PHE A 265 -18.39 11.84 20.95
N ALA A 266 -17.13 11.50 20.68
CA ALA A 266 -16.75 10.39 19.80
C ALA A 266 -16.44 9.12 20.60
N ASP A 267 -17.21 8.06 20.34
CA ASP A 267 -17.03 6.74 20.96
C ASP A 267 -15.99 5.91 20.19
N GLU A 268 -14.80 5.73 20.79
CA GLU A 268 -13.69 4.95 20.24
C GLU A 268 -13.99 3.45 20.13
N THR A 269 -15.04 2.94 20.78
CA THR A 269 -15.42 1.53 20.66
C THR A 269 -16.09 1.22 19.32
N PHE A 270 -16.50 2.24 18.55
CA PHE A 270 -17.22 2.09 17.29
C PHE A 270 -18.41 1.12 17.40
N ASN A 271 -19.12 1.14 18.53
CA ASN A 271 -20.23 0.21 18.77
C ASN A 271 -21.28 0.31 17.65
N THR A 272 -21.55 -0.83 17.01
CA THR A 272 -22.47 -0.91 15.87
C THR A 272 -23.94 -1.06 16.26
N GLU A 273 -24.28 -1.36 17.51
CA GLU A 273 -25.64 -1.58 18.00
C GLU A 273 -25.83 -0.98 19.42
N LYS A 274 -26.35 0.25 19.49
CA LYS A 274 -26.46 1.02 20.75
C LYS A 274 -27.59 0.55 21.70
N GLU A 275 -28.38 -0.46 21.35
CA GLU A 275 -29.61 -0.86 22.06
C GLU A 275 -29.67 -2.33 22.54
N MET A 276 -28.54 -3.03 22.68
CA MET A 276 -28.52 -4.40 23.21
C MET A 276 -28.04 -4.49 24.66
N ASP A 277 -28.57 -5.48 25.40
CA ASP A 277 -28.16 -5.83 26.77
C ASP A 277 -26.63 -6.04 26.90
N ASP A 278 -26.06 -5.71 28.06
CA ASP A 278 -24.61 -5.66 28.33
C ASP A 278 -23.82 -6.95 27.97
N VAL A 279 -24.48 -8.10 27.83
CA VAL A 279 -23.83 -9.39 27.57
C VAL A 279 -23.41 -9.55 26.10
N ASP A 280 -24.11 -8.92 25.14
CA ASP A 280 -23.79 -9.00 23.71
C ASP A 280 -22.96 -7.81 23.19
N LYS A 281 -22.76 -6.78 24.02
CA LYS A 281 -22.02 -5.55 23.70
C LYS A 281 -20.60 -5.83 23.18
N PHE A 282 -19.90 -6.80 23.79
CA PHE A 282 -18.55 -7.21 23.39
C PHE A 282 -18.40 -7.77 21.97
N LYS A 283 -19.48 -8.23 21.33
CA LYS A 283 -19.45 -8.72 19.93
C LYS A 283 -19.48 -7.58 18.91
N ASN A 284 -19.97 -6.42 19.34
CA ASN A 284 -20.27 -5.27 18.48
C ASN A 284 -19.29 -4.11 18.68
N ASP A 285 -18.44 -4.17 19.70
CA ASP A 285 -17.36 -3.21 19.94
C ASP A 285 -16.09 -3.59 19.17
N SER A 286 -15.38 -2.58 18.66
CA SER A 286 -14.02 -2.73 18.17
C SER A 286 -13.10 -3.15 19.31
N ARG A 287 -12.23 -4.13 19.04
CA ARG A 287 -11.23 -4.66 19.98
C ARG A 287 -9.80 -4.34 19.56
N CYS A 288 -9.67 -3.56 18.50
CA CYS A 288 -8.40 -3.11 17.97
C CYS A 288 -8.62 -1.83 17.15
N ASN A 289 -7.99 -0.74 17.56
CA ASN A 289 -7.96 0.52 16.83
C ASN A 289 -6.53 0.89 16.48
N VAL A 290 -6.38 1.68 15.41
CA VAL A 290 -5.11 2.19 14.92
C VAL A 290 -5.17 3.71 14.84
N ILE A 291 -4.16 4.39 15.38
CA ILE A 291 -4.03 5.85 15.33
C ILE A 291 -3.00 6.25 14.28
N ILE A 292 -3.41 7.14 13.38
CA ILE A 292 -2.59 7.62 12.28
C ILE A 292 -2.51 9.14 12.33
N GLN A 293 -1.28 9.66 12.34
CA GLN A 293 -1.01 11.10 12.23
C GLN A 293 -0.47 11.42 10.83
N VAL A 294 -1.02 12.48 10.22
CA VAL A 294 -0.65 12.91 8.86
C VAL A 294 -0.63 14.42 8.74
N ASP A 295 0.34 14.92 7.98
CA ASP A 295 0.38 16.33 7.57
C ASP A 295 -0.24 16.50 6.18
N ALA A 296 -1.25 17.35 6.10
CA ALA A 296 -2.04 17.55 4.89
C ALA A 296 -2.65 18.96 4.82
N ILE A 297 -3.13 19.31 3.63
CA ILE A 297 -3.59 20.66 3.28
C ILE A 297 -5.06 20.86 3.68
N SER A 298 -5.81 19.77 3.70
CA SER A 298 -7.20 19.73 4.10
C SER A 298 -7.49 18.40 4.80
N ILE A 299 -8.62 18.33 5.50
CA ILE A 299 -9.07 17.09 6.14
C ILE A 299 -9.33 15.97 5.13
N ASN A 300 -9.79 16.30 3.92
CA ASN A 300 -10.05 15.32 2.86
C ASN A 300 -8.74 14.68 2.36
N VAL A 301 -7.72 15.50 2.10
CA VAL A 301 -6.38 15.02 1.72
C VAL A 301 -5.72 14.26 2.88
N ALA A 302 -5.93 14.73 4.11
CA ALA A 302 -5.43 14.07 5.30
C ALA A 302 -6.05 12.67 5.44
N TYR A 303 -7.36 12.57 5.24
CA TYR A 303 -8.10 11.32 5.27
C TYR A 303 -7.60 10.36 4.18
N GLU A 304 -7.45 10.80 2.93
CA GLU A 304 -6.93 9.96 1.84
C GLU A 304 -5.54 9.39 2.16
N LYS A 305 -4.63 10.21 2.67
CA LYS A 305 -3.30 9.75 3.11
C LYS A 305 -3.36 8.78 4.28
N ALA A 306 -4.25 9.03 5.24
CA ALA A 306 -4.41 8.15 6.39
C ALA A 306 -5.05 6.82 6.00
N GLU A 307 -6.02 6.83 5.08
CA GLU A 307 -6.65 5.64 4.50
C GLU A 307 -5.64 4.81 3.69
N GLU A 308 -4.77 5.43 2.89
CA GLU A 308 -3.72 4.75 2.14
C GLU A 308 -2.77 4.00 3.09
N LYS A 309 -2.26 4.70 4.10
CA LYS A 309 -1.42 4.15 5.17
C LYS A 309 -2.09 3.00 5.91
N TYR A 310 -3.36 3.18 6.27
CA TYR A 310 -4.17 2.16 6.93
C TYR A 310 -4.41 0.93 6.04
N SER A 311 -4.61 1.15 4.74
CA SER A 311 -4.83 0.09 3.76
C SER A 311 -3.61 -0.81 3.61
N ILE A 312 -2.39 -0.25 3.68
CA ILE A 312 -1.14 -1.03 3.68
C ILE A 312 -1.10 -1.99 4.88
N LEU A 313 -1.42 -1.49 6.08
CA LEU A 313 -1.49 -2.30 7.30
C LEU A 313 -2.51 -3.42 7.16
N LEU A 314 -3.74 -3.11 6.71
CA LEU A 314 -4.78 -4.11 6.48
C LEU A 314 -4.37 -5.15 5.42
N SER A 315 -3.71 -4.71 4.35
CA SER A 315 -3.22 -5.61 3.32
C SER A 315 -2.19 -6.59 3.88
N LEU A 316 -1.24 -6.12 4.69
CA LEU A 316 -0.24 -6.98 5.31
C LEU A 316 -0.84 -7.93 6.34
N LEU A 317 -1.75 -7.46 7.20
CA LEU A 317 -2.48 -8.30 8.16
C LEU A 317 -3.21 -9.45 7.44
N ASN A 318 -3.88 -9.13 6.33
CA ASN A 318 -4.53 -10.16 5.52
C ASN A 318 -3.53 -11.10 4.84
N LEU A 319 -2.43 -10.59 4.30
CA LEU A 319 -1.41 -11.42 3.66
C LEU A 319 -0.80 -12.47 4.61
N LYS A 320 -0.58 -12.06 5.86
CA LYS A 320 0.13 -12.86 6.88
C LYS A 320 -0.80 -13.75 7.70
N PHE A 321 -1.97 -13.24 8.09
CA PHE A 321 -2.80 -13.89 9.10
C PHE A 321 -4.23 -14.21 8.65
N ALA A 322 -4.67 -13.73 7.47
CA ALA A 322 -5.99 -14.12 6.96
C ALA A 322 -5.98 -15.55 6.41
N ASN A 323 -7.17 -16.13 6.33
CA ASN A 323 -7.39 -17.43 5.71
C ASN A 323 -8.80 -17.49 5.10
N LYS A 324 -9.19 -18.65 4.56
CA LYS A 324 -10.51 -18.83 3.90
C LYS A 324 -11.71 -18.41 4.76
N ARG A 325 -11.57 -18.39 6.10
CA ARG A 325 -12.65 -18.10 7.05
C ARG A 325 -12.46 -16.81 7.85
N LYS A 326 -11.25 -16.23 7.84
CA LYS A 326 -10.89 -15.03 8.62
C LYS A 326 -10.32 -13.95 7.71
N GLU A 327 -10.85 -12.74 7.82
CA GLU A 327 -10.47 -11.54 7.08
C GLU A 327 -10.31 -10.40 8.09
N PHE A 328 -9.24 -9.61 7.97
CA PHE A 328 -9.11 -8.34 8.68
C PHE A 328 -9.72 -7.27 7.80
N PHE A 329 -10.66 -6.50 8.34
CA PHE A 329 -11.41 -5.57 7.49
C PHE A 329 -11.77 -4.28 8.19
N TRP A 330 -12.13 -3.33 7.35
CA TRP A 330 -12.68 -2.06 7.72
C TRP A 330 -14.05 -1.87 7.06
N ASN A 331 -14.96 -1.23 7.78
CA ASN A 331 -16.34 -0.97 7.39
C ASN A 331 -16.59 0.48 6.96
N GLY A 332 -15.54 1.31 6.87
CA GLY A 332 -15.63 2.72 6.49
C GLY A 332 -15.77 3.68 7.67
N GLU A 333 -15.87 3.19 8.90
CA GLU A 333 -15.97 4.03 10.10
C GLU A 333 -14.60 4.56 10.53
N TYR A 334 -14.50 5.84 10.86
CA TYR A 334 -13.27 6.45 11.38
C TYR A 334 -13.61 7.66 12.27
N ILE A 335 -12.63 8.11 13.05
CA ILE A 335 -12.66 9.40 13.77
C ILE A 335 -11.52 10.26 13.24
N GLY A 336 -11.80 11.45 12.69
CA GLY A 336 -10.80 12.36 12.13
C GLY A 336 -10.84 13.75 12.77
N ARG A 337 -9.68 14.34 13.06
CA ARG A 337 -9.56 15.63 13.78
C ARG A 337 -8.36 16.44 13.34
N LYS A 338 -8.46 17.77 13.39
CA LYS A 338 -7.30 18.69 13.29
C LYS A 338 -6.69 18.87 14.68
N LYS A 339 -5.36 18.81 14.80
CA LYS A 339 -4.66 18.79 16.11
C LYS A 339 -4.76 20.11 16.91
N VAL A 340 -5.24 21.20 16.30
CA VAL A 340 -5.21 22.56 16.87
C VAL A 340 -6.60 23.13 17.21
N ASP A 341 -7.71 22.54 16.72
CA ASP A 341 -9.06 23.05 16.99
C ASP A 341 -10.08 21.92 17.26
N THR A 342 -10.98 22.19 18.19
CA THR A 342 -12.08 21.35 18.70
C THR A 342 -13.20 21.06 17.69
N GLU A 343 -12.92 21.10 16.38
CA GLU A 343 -13.91 20.72 15.36
C GLU A 343 -13.86 19.20 15.13
N SER A 344 -14.71 18.51 15.90
CA SER A 344 -15.01 17.10 15.73
C SER A 344 -15.92 16.89 14.51
N GLY A 345 -15.35 16.46 13.39
CA GLY A 345 -16.09 16.00 12.21
C GLY A 345 -16.09 14.47 12.15
N GLY A 346 -17.07 13.82 12.79
CA GLY A 346 -17.30 12.38 12.63
C GLY A 346 -18.25 12.13 11.48
N LEU A 347 -17.76 11.66 10.33
CA LEU A 347 -18.59 11.23 9.21
C LEU A 347 -18.72 9.70 9.22
N ARG A 348 -19.87 9.18 9.71
CA ARG A 348 -20.27 7.77 9.50
C ARG A 348 -20.96 7.67 8.13
N MET A 349 -20.33 7.01 7.17
CA MET A 349 -20.99 6.63 5.91
C MET A 349 -21.30 5.13 5.89
N PRO A 350 -22.49 4.69 5.42
CA PRO A 350 -22.90 3.30 5.49
C PRO A 350 -22.42 2.46 4.29
N PHE A 351 -22.14 1.20 4.62
CA PHE A 351 -22.13 -0.04 3.83
C PHE A 351 -22.48 0.02 2.33
N ASN A 352 -21.53 -0.43 1.49
CA ASN A 352 -21.85 -1.06 0.21
C ASN A 352 -21.87 -2.60 0.37
N LEU A 353 -23.06 -3.18 0.23
CA LEU A 353 -23.34 -4.61 0.29
C LEU A 353 -23.29 -5.23 -1.11
N HIS A 354 -22.30 -6.10 -1.36
CA HIS A 354 -22.38 -7.14 -2.37
C HIS A 354 -22.26 -8.53 -1.70
N ARG A 355 -23.18 -9.43 -2.09
CA ARG A 355 -23.52 -10.78 -1.59
C ARG A 355 -22.43 -11.81 -1.90
N ASP A 356 -22.22 -12.94 -1.23
CA ASP A 356 -22.77 -13.56 -0.01
C ASP A 356 -21.62 -14.15 0.86
N GLU A 357 -20.45 -14.43 0.27
CA GLU A 357 -19.29 -14.99 1.01
C GLU A 357 -18.50 -13.96 1.82
N LYS A 358 -18.32 -12.74 1.29
CA LYS A 358 -17.59 -11.66 1.96
C LYS A 358 -18.27 -11.26 3.27
N VAL A 359 -19.59 -11.15 3.25
CA VAL A 359 -20.40 -10.85 4.44
C VAL A 359 -20.28 -11.97 5.46
N PHE A 360 -20.35 -13.24 5.03
CA PHE A 360 -20.21 -14.40 5.89
C PHE A 360 -18.83 -14.46 6.57
N ARG A 361 -17.73 -14.28 5.82
CA ARG A 361 -16.37 -14.25 6.40
C ARG A 361 -16.19 -13.12 7.40
N ARG A 362 -16.70 -11.93 7.11
CA ARG A 362 -16.62 -10.78 8.03
C ARG A 362 -17.41 -11.04 9.33
N LYS A 363 -18.57 -11.70 9.24
CA LYS A 363 -19.32 -12.17 10.42
C LYS A 363 -18.52 -13.20 11.22
N LEU A 364 -17.89 -14.18 10.58
CA LEU A 364 -17.02 -15.16 11.25
C LEU A 364 -15.82 -14.48 11.92
N SER A 365 -15.22 -13.48 11.27
CA SER A 365 -14.07 -12.74 11.78
C SER A 365 -14.44 -11.93 13.02
N LYS A 366 -15.63 -11.30 13.04
CA LYS A 366 -16.18 -10.67 14.25
C LYS A 366 -16.48 -11.67 15.37
N GLY A 367 -17.04 -12.83 15.03
CA GLY A 367 -17.39 -13.87 16.01
C GLY A 367 -16.19 -14.60 16.62
N ASN A 368 -15.06 -14.65 15.92
CA ASN A 368 -13.83 -15.32 16.38
C ASN A 368 -12.58 -14.53 15.93
N PRO A 369 -12.35 -13.35 16.53
CA PRO A 369 -11.23 -12.48 16.15
C PRO A 369 -9.88 -13.11 16.49
N ILE A 370 -8.84 -12.75 15.74
CA ILE A 370 -7.47 -13.21 15.99
C ILE A 370 -6.84 -12.36 17.09
N HIS A 371 -6.24 -13.01 18.08
CA HIS A 371 -5.44 -12.32 19.09
C HIS A 371 -4.10 -11.91 18.48
N PHE A 372 -3.81 -10.61 18.51
CA PHE A 372 -2.57 -10.05 17.96
C PHE A 372 -1.45 -10.17 18.99
N SER A 373 -0.87 -11.37 19.12
CA SER A 373 0.19 -11.69 20.08
C SER A 373 1.48 -10.91 19.83
N ALA A 374 2.39 -10.90 20.81
CA ALA A 374 3.68 -10.22 20.69
C ALA A 374 4.52 -10.76 19.51
N ASP A 375 4.42 -12.05 19.20
CA ASP A 375 5.11 -12.66 18.07
C ASP A 375 4.54 -12.19 16.72
N LYS A 376 3.20 -12.13 16.58
CA LYS A 376 2.53 -11.56 15.39
C LYS A 376 2.84 -10.08 15.23
N PHE A 377 2.94 -9.34 16.34
CA PHE A 377 3.38 -7.95 16.33
C PHE A 377 4.82 -7.83 15.82
N ARG A 378 5.75 -8.64 16.34
CA ARG A 378 7.16 -8.65 15.92
C ARG A 378 7.29 -8.96 14.43
N GLU A 379 6.52 -9.93 13.94
CA GLU A 379 6.49 -10.27 12.51
C GLU A 379 6.03 -9.08 11.66
N MET A 380 4.98 -8.36 12.06
CA MET A 380 4.54 -7.14 11.37
C MET A 380 5.58 -6.02 11.45
N LYS A 381 6.25 -5.88 12.60
CA LYS A 381 7.27 -4.86 12.83
C LYS A 381 8.47 -5.03 11.91
N ASN A 382 8.89 -6.26 11.62
CA ASN A 382 9.95 -6.52 10.66
C ASN A 382 9.69 -5.87 9.29
N TYR A 383 8.45 -5.95 8.76
CA TYR A 383 8.10 -5.30 7.50
C TYR A 383 8.09 -3.77 7.61
N SER A 384 7.60 -3.24 8.73
CA SER A 384 7.65 -1.80 9.03
C SER A 384 9.08 -1.29 9.05
N ASP A 385 9.97 -1.98 9.76
CA ASP A 385 11.36 -1.58 9.94
C ASP A 385 12.12 -1.61 8.59
N VAL A 386 11.83 -2.58 7.72
CA VAL A 386 12.39 -2.61 6.35
C VAL A 386 11.93 -1.41 5.54
N ILE A 387 10.62 -1.11 5.51
CA ILE A 387 10.09 0.05 4.77
C ILE A 387 10.70 1.36 5.28
N ASP A 388 10.72 1.56 6.61
CA ASP A 388 11.30 2.74 7.24
C ASP A 388 12.79 2.88 6.92
N THR A 389 13.53 1.77 6.87
CA THR A 389 14.97 1.77 6.57
C THR A 389 15.25 2.10 5.10
N LEU A 390 14.46 1.57 4.18
CA LEU A 390 14.56 1.88 2.76
C LEU A 390 14.24 3.36 2.49
N GLU A 391 13.20 3.90 3.11
CA GLU A 391 12.86 5.33 3.00
C GLU A 391 13.97 6.23 3.55
N LYS A 392 14.52 5.91 4.73
CA LYS A 392 15.66 6.66 5.31
C LYS A 392 16.91 6.64 4.41
N ARG A 393 17.12 5.55 3.67
CA ARG A 393 18.21 5.40 2.70
C ARG A 393 17.91 6.02 1.33
N ASN A 394 16.73 6.63 1.14
CA ASN A 394 16.23 7.15 -0.14
C ASN A 394 16.08 6.07 -1.23
N MET A 395 15.88 4.81 -0.83
CA MET A 395 15.60 3.65 -1.69
C MET A 395 14.09 3.55 -1.97
N PHE A 396 13.57 4.60 -2.60
CA PHE A 396 12.12 4.76 -2.81
C PHE A 396 11.54 3.73 -3.79
N ILE A 397 12.34 3.25 -4.75
CA ILE A 397 11.91 2.24 -5.72
C ILE A 397 11.61 0.92 -5.01
N GLU A 398 12.53 0.52 -4.13
CA GLU A 398 12.46 -0.71 -3.35
C GLU A 398 11.31 -0.63 -2.34
N SER A 399 11.19 0.48 -1.60
CA SER A 399 10.08 0.69 -0.65
C SER A 399 8.72 0.62 -1.36
N ASN A 400 8.53 1.37 -2.45
CA ASN A 400 7.28 1.35 -3.22
C ASN A 400 6.99 -0.03 -3.82
N THR A 401 8.02 -0.75 -4.29
CA THR A 401 7.87 -2.10 -4.81
C THR A 401 7.35 -3.06 -3.74
N ILE A 402 7.92 -3.01 -2.52
CA ILE A 402 7.47 -3.83 -1.39
C ILE A 402 6.02 -3.53 -1.02
N ILE A 403 5.66 -2.25 -0.88
CA ILE A 403 4.30 -1.82 -0.55
C ILE A 403 3.30 -2.32 -1.59
N ASN A 404 3.61 -2.13 -2.88
CA ASN A 404 2.75 -2.56 -3.99
C ASN A 404 2.58 -4.08 -4.01
N VAL A 405 3.64 -4.85 -3.74
CA VAL A 405 3.57 -6.32 -3.66
C VAL A 405 2.68 -6.76 -2.51
N ILE A 406 2.80 -6.15 -1.32
CA ILE A 406 1.93 -6.43 -0.17
C ILE A 406 0.45 -6.23 -0.55
N GLN A 407 0.13 -5.08 -1.13
CA GLN A 407 -1.25 -4.74 -1.53
C GLN A 407 -1.78 -5.70 -2.59
N LEU A 408 -0.98 -5.97 -3.63
CA LEU A 408 -1.40 -6.80 -4.77
C LEU A 408 -1.58 -8.27 -4.37
N MET A 409 -0.66 -8.83 -3.58
CA MET A 409 -0.80 -10.21 -3.07
C MET A 409 -2.03 -10.35 -2.17
N SER A 410 -2.25 -9.38 -1.28
CA SER A 410 -3.41 -9.35 -0.39
C SER A 410 -4.74 -9.26 -1.15
N LYS A 411 -4.79 -8.42 -2.20
CA LYS A 411 -5.96 -8.32 -3.09
C LYS A 411 -6.21 -9.63 -3.84
N SER A 412 -5.14 -10.28 -4.31
CA SER A 412 -5.22 -11.49 -5.13
C SER A 412 -5.94 -12.64 -4.44
N THR A 413 -5.87 -12.72 -3.11
CA THR A 413 -6.57 -13.76 -2.34
C THR A 413 -8.06 -13.86 -2.68
N TRP A 414 -8.68 -12.76 -3.11
CA TRP A 414 -10.13 -12.63 -3.32
C TRP A 414 -10.54 -12.56 -4.80
N GLU A 415 -9.59 -12.69 -5.73
CA GLU A 415 -9.82 -12.57 -7.17
C GLU A 415 -10.13 -13.93 -7.82
N THR A 416 -10.49 -13.92 -9.11
CA THR A 416 -10.61 -15.15 -9.90
C THR A 416 -9.24 -15.84 -10.04
N GLU A 417 -9.21 -17.14 -10.28
CA GLU A 417 -7.95 -17.89 -10.43
C GLU A 417 -7.08 -17.36 -11.60
N GLU A 418 -7.68 -16.90 -12.69
CA GLU A 418 -6.95 -16.24 -13.78
C GLU A 418 -6.32 -14.92 -13.32
N ASN A 419 -7.07 -14.07 -12.62
CA ASN A 419 -6.54 -12.81 -12.06
C ASN A 419 -5.47 -13.05 -11.00
N LYS A 420 -5.62 -14.08 -10.15
CA LYS A 420 -4.59 -14.50 -9.19
C LYS A 420 -3.28 -14.82 -9.88
N LEU A 421 -3.34 -15.62 -10.95
CA LEU A 421 -2.14 -15.99 -11.70
C LEU A 421 -1.44 -14.75 -12.27
N LEU A 422 -2.21 -13.82 -12.86
CA LEU A 422 -1.67 -12.57 -13.39
C LEU A 422 -1.04 -11.71 -12.29
N ASN A 423 -1.74 -11.53 -11.17
CA ASN A 423 -1.29 -10.66 -10.08
C ASN A 423 -0.04 -11.23 -9.38
N TYR A 424 0.01 -12.54 -9.11
CA TYR A 424 1.21 -13.15 -8.53
C TYR A 424 2.40 -13.08 -9.49
N TRP A 425 2.17 -13.25 -10.80
CA TRP A 425 3.21 -13.03 -11.79
C TRP A 425 3.71 -11.57 -11.81
N ILE A 426 2.81 -10.58 -11.74
CA ILE A 426 3.18 -9.16 -11.61
C ILE A 426 4.02 -8.92 -10.34
N CYS A 427 3.67 -9.56 -9.22
CA CYS A 427 4.47 -9.46 -7.98
C CYS A 427 5.89 -9.98 -8.22
N ILE A 428 6.03 -11.15 -8.83
CA ILE A 428 7.33 -11.76 -9.15
C ILE A 428 8.15 -10.86 -10.09
N GLU A 429 7.53 -10.31 -11.15
CA GLU A 429 8.20 -9.38 -12.08
C GLU A 429 8.63 -8.07 -11.41
N SER A 430 7.85 -7.59 -10.43
CA SER A 430 8.16 -6.37 -9.67
C SER A 430 9.36 -6.58 -8.76
N LEU A 431 9.38 -7.68 -8.00
CA LEU A 431 10.51 -8.08 -7.16
C LEU A 431 11.77 -8.36 -7.99
N ALA A 432 11.63 -8.93 -9.18
CA ALA A 432 12.74 -9.12 -10.10
C ALA A 432 13.36 -7.79 -10.58
N ASN A 433 12.59 -6.70 -10.71
CA ASN A 433 13.11 -5.42 -11.20
C ASN A 433 14.11 -4.78 -10.24
N ILE A 434 13.84 -4.88 -8.94
CA ILE A 434 14.74 -4.35 -7.91
C ILE A 434 15.93 -5.28 -7.63
N SER A 435 15.87 -6.54 -8.07
CA SER A 435 16.84 -7.58 -7.71
C SER A 435 17.78 -8.02 -8.84
N LYS A 436 17.36 -7.89 -10.11
CA LYS A 436 18.11 -8.43 -11.26
C LYS A 436 19.32 -7.58 -11.62
N LYS A 437 20.29 -8.19 -12.30
CA LYS A 437 21.40 -7.45 -12.94
C LYS A 437 20.89 -6.58 -14.10
N ASN A 438 21.59 -5.49 -14.38
CA ASN A 438 21.22 -4.57 -15.46
C ASN A 438 21.09 -5.26 -16.84
N ASN A 439 21.99 -6.20 -17.17
CA ASN A 439 22.01 -6.88 -18.46
C ASN A 439 21.20 -8.19 -18.50
N GLU A 440 20.57 -8.57 -17.39
CA GLU A 440 19.80 -9.81 -17.28
C GLU A 440 18.31 -9.56 -17.56
N SER A 441 17.65 -10.48 -18.27
CA SER A 441 16.21 -10.40 -18.51
C SER A 441 15.44 -10.75 -17.23
N LYS A 442 14.27 -10.13 -17.00
CA LYS A 442 13.43 -10.44 -15.83
C LYS A 442 13.12 -11.94 -15.76
N PHE A 443 12.74 -12.53 -16.88
CA PHE A 443 12.40 -13.95 -16.97
C PHE A 443 13.59 -14.87 -16.61
N THR A 444 14.79 -14.55 -17.10
CA THR A 444 16.01 -15.31 -16.76
C THR A 444 16.30 -15.23 -15.26
N PHE A 445 16.24 -14.02 -14.70
CA PHE A 445 16.44 -13.82 -13.26
C PHE A 445 15.43 -14.63 -12.44
N ILE A 446 14.14 -14.53 -12.77
CA ILE A 446 13.06 -15.24 -12.07
C ILE A 446 13.31 -16.75 -12.11
N LYS A 447 13.57 -17.29 -13.30
CA LYS A 447 13.75 -18.72 -13.50
C LYS A 447 14.95 -19.26 -12.74
N GLU A 448 16.10 -18.60 -12.84
CA GLU A 448 17.33 -19.08 -12.17
C GLU A 448 17.30 -18.85 -10.67
N THR A 449 16.81 -17.70 -10.20
CA THR A 449 16.80 -17.36 -8.76
C THR A 449 15.80 -18.22 -8.00
N ILE A 450 14.56 -18.30 -8.46
CA ILE A 450 13.52 -19.07 -7.74
C ILE A 450 13.87 -20.56 -7.76
N SER A 451 14.31 -21.11 -8.90
CA SER A 451 14.74 -22.51 -8.93
C SER A 451 15.96 -22.78 -8.03
N ASN A 452 16.88 -21.83 -7.89
CA ASN A 452 18.00 -21.95 -6.96
C ASN A 452 17.57 -21.89 -5.49
N MET A 453 16.63 -21.00 -5.14
CA MET A 453 16.06 -20.93 -3.79
C MET A 453 15.43 -22.27 -3.40
N TYR A 454 14.59 -22.83 -4.26
CA TYR A 454 13.96 -24.13 -4.02
C TYR A 454 14.98 -25.26 -4.00
N PHE A 455 16.01 -25.24 -4.84
CA PHE A 455 17.13 -26.19 -4.77
C PHE A 455 17.84 -26.15 -3.41
N LEU A 456 18.11 -24.95 -2.87
CA LEU A 456 18.76 -24.82 -1.57
C LEU A 456 17.84 -25.22 -0.41
N TRP A 457 16.54 -24.92 -0.49
CA TRP A 457 15.57 -25.22 0.56
C TRP A 457 15.16 -26.70 0.59
N GLU A 458 15.18 -27.38 -0.54
CA GLU A 458 14.84 -28.81 -0.63
C GLU A 458 15.76 -29.69 0.24
N LYS A 459 16.93 -29.17 0.67
CA LYS A 459 17.77 -29.83 1.69
C LYS A 459 17.06 -30.07 3.03
N PHE A 460 16.00 -29.31 3.31
CA PHE A 460 15.17 -29.43 4.52
C PHE A 460 13.81 -30.09 4.27
N GLY A 461 13.43 -30.32 3.00
CA GLY A 461 12.13 -30.88 2.62
C GLY A 461 11.89 -32.26 3.25
N PRO A 462 12.78 -33.25 3.03
CA PRO A 462 12.58 -34.61 3.53
C PRO A 462 12.38 -34.69 5.05
N ILE A 463 13.19 -33.97 5.84
CA ILE A 463 13.05 -33.99 7.30
C ILE A 463 11.78 -33.28 7.78
N HIS A 464 11.37 -32.21 7.10
CA HIS A 464 10.14 -31.49 7.41
C HIS A 464 8.91 -32.35 7.12
N ASP A 465 8.88 -33.03 5.97
CA ASP A 465 7.78 -33.92 5.61
C ASP A 465 7.68 -35.12 6.54
N LEU A 466 8.82 -35.70 6.94
CA LEU A 466 8.85 -36.77 7.94
C LEU A 466 8.36 -36.30 9.31
N PHE A 467 8.70 -35.06 9.70
CA PHE A 467 8.22 -34.45 10.94
C PHE A 467 6.70 -34.27 10.92
N LEU A 468 6.13 -33.72 9.84
CA LEU A 468 4.68 -33.55 9.69
C LEU A 468 3.94 -34.88 9.68
N LEU A 469 4.49 -35.89 9.00
CA LEU A 469 3.94 -37.24 8.99
C LEU A 469 3.96 -37.86 10.39
N THR A 470 5.04 -37.65 11.15
CA THR A 470 5.14 -38.08 12.54
C THR A 470 4.11 -37.37 13.42
N GLU A 471 3.95 -36.05 13.29
CA GLU A 471 2.93 -35.28 14.03
C GLU A 471 1.53 -35.78 13.73
N HIS A 472 1.24 -36.06 12.45
CA HIS A 472 -0.03 -36.59 11.99
C HIS A 472 -0.38 -37.92 12.67
N TYR A 473 0.56 -38.86 12.69
CA TYR A 473 0.38 -40.15 13.35
C TYR A 473 0.36 -40.07 14.87
N ALA A 474 0.98 -39.05 15.47
CA ALA A 474 0.96 -38.80 16.91
C ALA A 474 -0.36 -38.16 17.41
N ARG A 475 -1.35 -37.92 16.53
CA ARG A 475 -2.66 -37.37 16.94
C ARG A 475 -3.57 -38.47 17.48
N SER A 476 -4.36 -38.13 18.49
CA SER A 476 -5.27 -39.07 19.18
C SER A 476 -6.26 -39.80 18.26
N SER A 477 -6.58 -39.23 17.10
CA SER A 477 -7.41 -39.86 16.07
C SER A 477 -6.77 -41.09 15.41
N TYR A 478 -5.44 -41.21 15.49
CA TYR A 478 -4.64 -42.31 14.94
C TYR A 478 -4.08 -43.24 16.02
N ASN A 479 -4.40 -43.01 17.31
CA ASN A 479 -4.03 -43.89 18.42
C ASN A 479 -4.55 -45.34 18.29
N ASN A 480 -5.40 -45.62 17.31
CA ASN A 480 -5.95 -46.94 17.02
C ASN A 480 -5.24 -47.68 15.86
N ASP A 481 -4.22 -47.09 15.23
CA ASP A 481 -3.41 -47.79 14.22
C ASP A 481 -2.35 -48.66 14.93
N GLU A 482 -2.65 -49.95 15.13
CA GLU A 482 -1.76 -50.90 15.83
C GLU A 482 -0.37 -51.05 15.17
N SER A 483 -0.23 -50.63 13.91
CA SER A 483 1.06 -50.66 13.21
C SER A 483 2.00 -49.51 13.60
N ILE A 484 1.55 -48.54 14.39
CA ILE A 484 2.31 -47.37 14.80
C ILE A 484 2.25 -47.20 16.32
N ASN A 485 3.41 -47.19 16.98
CA ASN A 485 3.54 -47.01 18.42
C ASN A 485 4.75 -46.12 18.75
N ILE A 486 4.55 -44.81 18.68
CA ILE A 486 5.59 -43.80 18.96
C ILE A 486 5.49 -43.39 20.45
N PRO A 487 6.54 -43.58 21.26
CA PRO A 487 6.52 -43.22 22.68
C PRO A 487 6.32 -41.71 22.91
N ASP A 488 5.53 -41.34 23.91
CA ASP A 488 5.34 -39.93 24.31
C ASP A 488 6.67 -39.22 24.65
N GLU A 489 7.63 -39.97 25.23
CA GLU A 489 8.98 -39.47 25.53
C GLU A 489 9.72 -39.02 24.25
N PHE A 490 9.55 -39.75 23.14
CA PHE A 490 10.12 -39.33 21.85
C PHE A 490 9.44 -38.05 21.36
N LEU A 491 8.10 -38.02 21.37
CA LEU A 491 7.28 -36.90 20.87
C LEU A 491 7.56 -35.59 21.62
N GLU A 492 7.72 -35.66 22.95
CA GLU A 492 8.05 -34.51 23.78
C GLU A 492 9.48 -34.01 23.50
N ASN A 493 10.45 -34.92 23.45
CA ASN A 493 11.86 -34.58 23.26
C ASN A 493 12.17 -33.96 21.90
N VAL A 494 11.43 -34.34 20.85
CA VAL A 494 11.57 -33.79 19.50
C VAL A 494 10.56 -32.68 19.19
N TYR A 495 9.87 -32.17 20.22
CA TYR A 495 8.99 -31.00 20.17
C TYR A 495 7.71 -31.13 19.34
N ILE A 496 7.21 -32.35 19.09
CA ILE A 496 5.95 -32.58 18.35
C ILE A 496 4.78 -31.90 19.07
N PHE A 497 4.68 -32.04 20.40
CA PHE A 497 3.59 -31.42 21.15
C PHE A 497 3.69 -29.89 21.17
N LYS A 498 4.91 -29.35 21.25
CA LYS A 498 5.13 -27.91 21.24
C LYS A 498 4.68 -27.30 19.91
N ALA A 499 4.99 -27.96 18.79
CA ALA A 499 4.63 -27.53 17.43
C ALA A 499 3.12 -27.41 17.17
N ARG A 500 2.27 -27.98 18.04
CA ARG A 500 0.80 -27.84 17.93
C ARG A 500 0.27 -26.48 18.35
N SER A 501 1.09 -25.66 19.02
CA SER A 501 0.70 -24.30 19.39
C SER A 501 0.80 -23.36 18.18
N GLU A 502 -0.25 -22.55 17.95
CA GLU A 502 -0.40 -21.68 16.78
C GLU A 502 0.75 -20.67 16.60
N ASP A 503 1.35 -20.23 17.70
CA ASP A 503 2.44 -19.24 17.71
C ASP A 503 3.83 -19.88 17.93
N SER A 504 3.94 -21.23 17.93
CA SER A 504 5.21 -21.91 18.23
C SER A 504 6.09 -22.14 17.02
N THR A 505 7.40 -21.94 17.20
CA THR A 505 8.44 -22.38 16.28
C THR A 505 9.33 -23.42 16.96
N VAL A 506 9.65 -24.50 16.23
CA VAL A 506 10.47 -25.61 16.74
C VAL A 506 11.63 -25.88 15.80
N SER A 507 12.81 -26.14 16.38
CA SER A 507 13.97 -26.59 15.61
C SER A 507 13.86 -28.09 15.34
N LEU A 508 14.07 -28.48 14.08
CA LEU A 508 14.07 -29.88 13.66
C LEU A 508 15.40 -30.61 13.95
N VAL A 509 16.42 -29.93 14.51
CA VAL A 509 17.73 -30.54 14.81
C VAL A 509 17.59 -31.77 15.73
N LYS A 510 16.78 -31.67 16.79
CA LYS A 510 16.54 -32.81 17.70
C LYS A 510 15.81 -33.96 17.01
N PHE A 511 14.86 -33.64 16.14
CA PHE A 511 14.14 -34.63 15.36
C PHE A 511 15.06 -35.35 14.37
N TYR A 512 15.88 -34.59 13.63
CA TYR A 512 16.90 -35.10 12.72
C TYR A 512 17.86 -36.09 13.40
N LYS A 513 18.36 -35.76 14.59
CA LYS A 513 19.27 -36.64 15.35
C LYS A 513 18.63 -37.97 15.78
N ARG A 514 17.30 -38.00 15.98
CA ARG A 514 16.56 -39.18 16.46
C ARG A 514 15.69 -39.86 15.39
N MET A 515 15.65 -39.36 14.15
CA MET A 515 14.72 -39.86 13.11
C MET A 515 14.84 -41.35 12.82
N LYS A 516 16.05 -41.93 13.01
CA LYS A 516 16.29 -43.37 12.83
C LYS A 516 15.54 -44.23 13.86
N GLU A 517 15.24 -43.70 15.04
CA GLU A 517 14.46 -44.41 16.06
C GLU A 517 13.03 -44.70 15.59
N LEU A 518 12.47 -43.87 14.71
CA LEU A 518 11.12 -44.03 14.17
C LEU A 518 10.90 -45.39 13.51
N SER A 519 11.93 -45.97 12.87
CA SER A 519 11.83 -47.30 12.24
C SER A 519 11.51 -48.42 13.25
N SER A 520 11.79 -48.22 14.54
CA SER A 520 11.45 -49.17 15.61
C SER A 520 10.03 -48.99 16.16
N TYR A 521 9.37 -47.89 15.80
CA TYR A 521 8.05 -47.49 16.30
C TYR A 521 6.94 -47.74 15.29
N THR A 522 7.23 -48.31 14.12
CA THR A 522 6.23 -48.58 13.10
C THR A 522 6.53 -49.87 12.35
N THR A 523 5.49 -50.61 12.00
CA THR A 523 5.51 -51.70 11.01
C THR A 523 4.80 -51.32 9.73
N LYS A 524 4.25 -50.10 9.65
CA LYS A 524 3.55 -49.58 8.48
C LYS A 524 4.53 -49.28 7.35
N GLU A 525 4.42 -50.02 6.26
CA GLU A 525 5.32 -49.92 5.09
C GLU A 525 5.43 -48.48 4.57
N SER A 526 4.32 -47.77 4.35
CA SER A 526 4.37 -46.40 3.83
C SER A 526 5.09 -45.40 4.75
N PHE A 527 5.09 -45.64 6.06
CA PHE A 527 5.84 -44.81 7.00
C PHE A 527 7.31 -45.22 7.02
N LEU A 528 7.61 -46.53 6.95
CA LEU A 528 8.97 -47.04 6.81
C LEU A 528 9.64 -46.53 5.54
N ASP A 529 8.94 -46.52 4.40
CA ASP A 529 9.42 -45.96 3.14
C ASP A 529 9.81 -44.48 3.31
N SER A 530 8.95 -43.70 3.95
CA SER A 530 9.22 -42.27 4.21
C SER A 530 10.45 -42.05 5.11
N ILE A 531 10.64 -42.91 6.11
CA ILE A 531 11.81 -42.87 7.00
C ILE A 531 13.07 -43.27 6.21
N GLU A 532 13.01 -44.34 5.41
CA GLU A 532 14.13 -44.83 4.62
C GLU A 532 14.55 -43.82 3.57
N ASP A 533 13.61 -43.22 2.84
CA ASP A 533 13.85 -42.18 1.85
C ASP A 533 14.50 -40.95 2.47
N THR A 534 14.04 -40.53 3.64
CA THR A 534 14.63 -39.42 4.40
C THR A 534 16.07 -39.75 4.83
N LEU A 535 16.30 -40.94 5.40
CA LEU A 535 17.64 -41.39 5.79
C LEU A 535 18.58 -41.46 4.58
N ASN A 536 18.10 -42.04 3.48
CA ASN A 536 18.81 -42.15 2.22
C ASN A 536 19.19 -40.79 1.65
N PHE A 537 18.29 -39.80 1.72
CA PHE A 537 18.58 -38.43 1.29
C PHE A 537 19.77 -37.83 2.05
N TYR A 538 19.83 -38.00 3.37
CA TYR A 538 20.91 -37.42 4.17
C TYR A 538 22.21 -38.23 4.14
N GLN A 539 22.16 -39.55 3.84
CA GLN A 539 23.31 -40.45 3.89
C GLN A 539 23.95 -40.76 2.53
N ASP A 540 23.23 -40.52 1.42
CA ASP A 540 23.71 -40.78 0.06
C ASP A 540 23.70 -39.50 -0.78
N ASN A 541 24.89 -38.92 -0.99
CA ASN A 541 25.09 -37.73 -1.81
C ASN A 541 24.46 -37.84 -3.22
N LYS A 542 24.44 -39.04 -3.84
CA LYS A 542 23.88 -39.20 -5.18
C LYS A 542 22.36 -39.11 -5.15
N LYS A 543 21.72 -39.75 -4.16
CA LYS A 543 20.26 -39.65 -3.96
C LYS A 543 19.87 -38.22 -3.61
N ALA A 544 20.63 -37.57 -2.72
CA ALA A 544 20.44 -36.17 -2.37
C ALA A 544 20.49 -35.28 -3.62
N LEU A 545 21.57 -35.36 -4.39
CA LEU A 545 21.76 -34.57 -5.60
C LEU A 545 20.65 -34.80 -6.63
N GLN A 546 20.23 -36.06 -6.82
CA GLN A 546 19.14 -36.39 -7.74
C GLN A 546 17.82 -35.71 -7.34
N ILE A 547 17.47 -35.73 -6.06
CA ILE A 547 16.24 -35.11 -5.54
C ILE A 547 16.32 -33.59 -5.68
N LEU A 548 17.44 -32.97 -5.28
CA LEU A 548 17.64 -31.52 -5.38
C LEU A 548 17.57 -31.03 -6.84
N LEU A 549 18.24 -31.72 -7.77
CA LEU A 549 18.21 -31.36 -9.19
C LEU A 549 16.82 -31.57 -9.80
N SER A 550 16.13 -32.66 -9.45
CA SER A 550 14.76 -32.89 -9.91
C SER A 550 13.83 -31.77 -9.47
N LYS A 551 14.00 -31.27 -8.22
CA LYS A 551 13.23 -30.13 -7.74
C LYS A 551 13.53 -28.83 -8.50
N LYS A 552 14.81 -28.56 -8.74
CA LYS A 552 15.26 -27.40 -9.53
C LYS A 552 14.64 -27.41 -10.93
N ASP A 553 14.64 -28.57 -11.59
CA ASP A 553 14.07 -28.74 -12.93
C ASP A 553 12.53 -28.65 -12.95
N GLU A 554 11.85 -29.23 -11.96
CA GLU A 554 10.40 -29.10 -11.75
C GLU A 554 10.00 -27.62 -11.62
N VAL A 555 10.71 -26.85 -10.80
CA VAL A 555 10.44 -25.43 -10.59
C VAL A 555 10.68 -24.63 -11.89
N LYS A 556 11.78 -24.90 -12.60
CA LYS A 556 12.07 -24.26 -13.90
C LYS A 556 10.95 -24.51 -14.92
N LEU A 557 10.47 -25.75 -15.03
CA LEU A 557 9.42 -26.11 -15.96
C LEU A 557 8.06 -25.48 -15.56
N THR A 558 7.76 -25.46 -14.26
CA THR A 558 6.57 -24.79 -13.73
C THR A 558 6.59 -23.29 -14.04
N ILE A 559 7.73 -22.61 -13.89
CA ILE A 559 7.87 -21.18 -14.25
C ILE A 559 7.65 -20.95 -15.75
N ASP A 560 8.24 -21.79 -16.61
CA ASP A 560 8.03 -21.71 -18.07
C ASP A 560 6.53 -21.84 -18.41
N TYR A 561 5.83 -22.76 -17.73
CA TYR A 561 4.41 -22.99 -17.96
C TYR A 561 3.53 -21.87 -17.42
N ILE A 562 3.83 -21.32 -16.24
CA ILE A 562 3.16 -20.13 -15.69
C ILE A 562 3.29 -18.97 -16.69
N TYR A 563 4.49 -18.69 -17.19
CA TYR A 563 4.72 -17.61 -18.14
C TYR A 563 3.95 -17.80 -19.45
N LYS A 564 3.94 -19.02 -19.99
CA LYS A 564 3.11 -19.39 -21.15
C LYS A 564 1.62 -19.14 -20.87
N SER A 565 1.09 -19.64 -19.75
CA SER A 565 -0.32 -19.48 -19.39
C SER A 565 -0.70 -18.02 -19.16
N ARG A 566 0.15 -17.23 -18.51
CA ARG A 566 -0.02 -15.78 -18.36
C ARG A 566 -0.18 -15.09 -19.71
N ASN A 567 0.68 -15.39 -20.68
CA ASN A 567 0.59 -14.80 -22.02
C ASN A 567 -0.71 -15.23 -22.74
N GLN A 568 -1.15 -16.47 -22.56
CA GLN A 568 -2.41 -16.94 -23.12
C GLN A 568 -3.61 -16.21 -22.49
N ILE A 569 -3.64 -16.03 -21.17
CA ILE A 569 -4.73 -15.28 -20.50
C ILE A 569 -4.78 -13.84 -21.02
N VAL A 570 -3.63 -13.13 -21.04
CA VAL A 570 -3.55 -11.73 -21.48
C VAL A 570 -4.01 -11.54 -22.94
N HIS A 571 -3.76 -12.51 -23.81
CA HIS A 571 -4.15 -12.46 -25.22
C HIS A 571 -5.46 -13.18 -25.54
N ASN A 572 -6.28 -13.51 -24.54
CA ASN A 572 -7.53 -14.27 -24.69
C ASN A 572 -7.36 -15.60 -25.47
N GLY A 573 -6.20 -16.23 -25.34
CA GLY A 573 -5.89 -17.55 -25.89
C GLY A 573 -6.49 -18.69 -25.07
N TYR A 574 -6.39 -19.91 -25.61
CA TYR A 574 -6.86 -21.11 -24.89
C TYR A 574 -5.98 -21.42 -23.67
N VAL A 575 -6.64 -21.63 -22.53
CA VAL A 575 -5.99 -22.10 -21.29
C VAL A 575 -6.83 -23.21 -20.68
N ALA A 576 -6.17 -24.31 -20.27
CA ALA A 576 -6.83 -25.40 -19.59
C ALA A 576 -7.23 -24.97 -18.18
N LYS A 577 -8.50 -24.59 -18.00
CA LYS A 577 -9.03 -24.01 -16.74
C LYS A 577 -8.76 -24.86 -15.51
N ASN A 578 -8.77 -26.19 -15.65
CA ASN A 578 -8.51 -27.12 -14.55
C ASN A 578 -7.05 -27.07 -14.03
N LEU A 579 -6.10 -26.59 -14.84
CA LEU A 579 -4.70 -26.44 -14.44
C LEU A 579 -4.45 -25.12 -13.71
N ILE A 580 -5.28 -24.09 -13.93
CA ILE A 580 -5.04 -22.75 -13.37
C ILE A 580 -4.90 -22.76 -11.86
N PRO A 581 -5.75 -23.44 -11.06
CA PRO A 581 -5.59 -23.46 -9.61
C PRO A 581 -4.22 -23.98 -9.14
N TYR A 582 -3.65 -24.97 -9.83
CA TYR A 582 -2.33 -25.52 -9.52
C TYR A 582 -1.20 -24.52 -9.84
N LEU A 583 -1.32 -23.83 -10.97
CA LEU A 583 -0.37 -22.79 -11.38
C LEU A 583 -0.45 -21.58 -10.45
N VAL A 584 -1.66 -21.22 -10.00
CA VAL A 584 -1.89 -20.16 -9.01
C VAL A 584 -1.21 -20.51 -7.69
N HIS A 585 -1.39 -21.74 -7.20
CA HIS A 585 -0.74 -22.19 -5.97
C HIS A 585 0.79 -22.10 -6.06
N SER A 586 1.35 -22.50 -7.21
CA SER A 586 2.80 -22.41 -7.46
C SER A 586 3.26 -20.95 -7.56
N ALA A 587 2.56 -20.11 -8.32
CA ALA A 587 2.87 -18.69 -8.47
C ALA A 587 2.77 -17.93 -7.13
N GLU A 588 1.78 -18.25 -6.30
CA GLU A 588 1.66 -17.71 -4.94
C GLU A 588 2.86 -18.12 -4.09
N GLY A 589 3.23 -19.40 -4.09
CA GLY A 589 4.39 -19.91 -3.35
C GLY A 589 5.68 -19.22 -3.79
N TYR A 590 5.90 -19.08 -5.09
CA TYR A 590 7.06 -18.39 -5.66
C TYR A 590 7.10 -16.90 -5.31
N ALA A 591 5.96 -16.20 -5.40
CA ALA A 591 5.86 -14.79 -5.02
C ALA A 591 6.13 -14.59 -3.53
N ARG A 592 5.50 -15.39 -2.65
CA ARG A 592 5.71 -15.34 -1.19
C ARG A 592 7.17 -15.62 -0.83
N SER A 593 7.77 -16.62 -1.46
CA SER A 593 9.15 -17.04 -1.20
C SER A 593 10.15 -15.95 -1.57
N LEU A 594 10.06 -15.42 -2.79
CA LEU A 594 10.93 -14.35 -3.25
C LEU A 594 10.73 -13.07 -2.42
N PHE A 595 9.48 -12.74 -2.09
CA PHE A 595 9.17 -11.59 -1.25
C PHE A 595 9.78 -11.73 0.15
N GLN A 596 9.56 -12.86 0.82
CA GLN A 596 10.11 -13.09 2.15
C GLN A 596 11.63 -13.07 2.12
N ARG A 597 12.26 -13.68 1.12
CA ARG A 597 13.72 -13.68 0.99
C ARG A 597 14.28 -12.26 0.87
N ILE A 598 13.64 -11.39 0.11
CA ILE A 598 14.05 -9.98 0.00
C ILE A 598 13.89 -9.24 1.33
N ILE A 599 12.80 -9.49 2.07
CA ILE A 599 12.59 -8.90 3.40
C ILE A 599 13.67 -9.36 4.38
N ASP A 600 13.98 -10.66 4.41
CA ASP A 600 15.03 -11.23 5.28
C ASP A 600 16.40 -10.60 4.98
N VAL A 601 16.74 -10.42 3.70
CA VAL A 601 17.99 -9.78 3.26
C VAL A 601 18.12 -8.36 3.79
N TYR A 602 17.05 -7.56 3.69
CA TYR A 602 17.06 -6.21 4.23
C TYR A 602 17.11 -6.16 5.77
N LEU A 603 16.53 -7.15 6.45
CA LEU A 603 16.65 -7.29 7.91
C LEU A 603 18.07 -7.68 8.34
N GLU A 604 18.83 -8.37 7.47
CA GLU A 604 20.24 -8.70 7.66
C GLU A 604 21.20 -7.54 7.32
N ASP A 605 20.66 -6.33 7.13
CA ASP A 605 21.41 -5.11 6.75
C ASP A 605 22.13 -5.19 5.39
N GLU A 606 21.74 -6.13 4.52
CA GLU A 606 22.22 -6.22 3.14
C GLU A 606 21.23 -5.53 2.18
N PHE A 607 21.70 -4.51 1.46
CA PHE A 607 20.86 -3.67 0.60
C PHE A 607 21.21 -3.80 -0.88
N ASP A 608 22.27 -4.52 -1.22
CA ASP A 608 22.60 -4.88 -2.60
C ASP A 608 22.00 -6.25 -2.95
N LEU A 609 20.71 -6.24 -3.30
CA LEU A 609 19.98 -7.44 -3.70
C LEU A 609 20.67 -8.18 -4.86
N GLN A 610 21.32 -7.46 -5.79
CA GLN A 610 21.99 -8.08 -6.93
C GLN A 610 23.18 -8.92 -6.49
N ASN A 611 24.05 -8.36 -5.65
CA ASN A 611 25.20 -9.08 -5.10
C ASN A 611 24.74 -10.24 -4.21
N TYR A 612 23.67 -10.03 -3.44
CA TYR A 612 23.08 -11.06 -2.62
C TYR A 612 22.63 -12.29 -3.44
N PHE A 613 21.83 -12.10 -4.50
CA PHE A 613 21.37 -13.22 -5.32
C PHE A 613 22.50 -13.88 -6.13
N VAL A 614 23.60 -13.17 -6.41
CA VAL A 614 24.81 -13.79 -6.96
C VAL A 614 25.47 -14.72 -5.94
N LYS A 615 25.57 -14.28 -4.68
CA LYS A 615 26.11 -15.09 -3.59
C LYS A 615 25.25 -16.33 -3.36
N GLU A 616 23.92 -16.19 -3.30
CA GLU A 616 23.01 -17.33 -3.10
C GLU A 616 23.08 -18.33 -4.28
N LYS A 617 23.23 -17.83 -5.52
CA LYS A 617 23.49 -18.70 -6.67
C LYS A 617 24.81 -19.48 -6.53
N TYR A 618 25.86 -18.81 -6.07
CA TYR A 618 27.14 -19.47 -5.77
C TYR A 618 27.00 -20.55 -4.68
N GLU A 619 26.18 -20.33 -3.65
CA GLU A 619 25.90 -21.34 -2.62
C GLU A 619 25.25 -22.60 -3.21
N GLY A 620 24.30 -22.42 -4.14
CA GLY A 620 23.69 -23.54 -4.87
C GLY A 620 24.71 -24.31 -5.71
N ASP A 621 25.50 -23.60 -6.51
CA ASP A 621 26.55 -24.21 -7.35
C ASP A 621 27.61 -24.94 -6.49
N LEU A 622 27.93 -24.40 -5.31
CA LEU A 622 28.87 -25.02 -4.37
C LEU A 622 28.29 -26.30 -3.76
N LEU A 623 27.03 -26.29 -3.34
CA LEU A 623 26.35 -27.48 -2.83
C LEU A 623 26.30 -28.60 -3.88
N GLU A 624 25.93 -28.25 -5.12
CA GLU A 624 25.92 -29.19 -6.25
C GLU A 624 27.30 -29.85 -6.45
N LYS A 625 28.37 -29.04 -6.44
CA LYS A 625 29.75 -29.54 -6.55
C LYS A 625 30.16 -30.43 -5.39
N LYS A 626 29.80 -30.08 -4.15
CA LYS A 626 30.12 -30.87 -2.95
C LYS A 626 29.46 -32.25 -3.00
N LEU A 627 28.18 -32.32 -3.39
CA LEU A 627 27.45 -33.58 -3.52
C LEU A 627 27.92 -34.43 -4.71
N THR A 628 28.46 -33.80 -5.76
CA THR A 628 29.05 -34.52 -6.90
C THR A 628 30.40 -35.15 -6.56
N ASN A 629 31.10 -34.65 -5.53
CA ASN A 629 32.39 -35.19 -5.13
C ASN A 629 32.27 -36.63 -4.59
N LYS A 630 33.37 -37.39 -4.66
CA LYS A 630 33.43 -38.77 -4.17
C LYS A 630 33.38 -38.86 -2.65
N ASP A 631 33.83 -37.80 -1.96
CA ASP A 631 33.79 -37.73 -0.50
C ASP A 631 32.37 -37.41 -0.04
N TYR A 632 31.92 -38.09 1.02
CA TYR A 632 30.62 -37.82 1.62
C TYR A 632 30.56 -36.37 2.14
N TYR A 633 29.42 -35.71 1.90
CA TYR A 633 29.17 -34.36 2.36
C TYR A 633 27.91 -34.38 3.23
N GLU A 634 28.07 -34.01 4.49
CA GLU A 634 26.94 -33.95 5.42
C GLU A 634 26.06 -32.75 5.07
N ILE A 635 24.93 -33.03 4.43
CA ILE A 635 23.91 -32.01 4.07
C ILE A 635 22.93 -31.73 5.22
N GLY A 636 23.07 -32.47 6.34
CA GLY A 636 22.20 -32.43 7.49
C GLY A 636 22.15 -31.08 8.21
N LEU A 637 21.33 -31.03 9.26
CA LEU A 637 21.20 -29.87 10.15
C LEU A 637 22.37 -29.87 11.16
N GLU A 638 23.30 -28.92 11.03
CA GLU A 638 24.29 -28.61 12.08
C GLU A 638 23.64 -27.80 13.24
N GLU A 639 24.29 -27.77 14.41
CA GLU A 639 23.73 -27.23 15.68
C GLU A 639 23.34 -25.74 15.66
#